data_AF-A0A672LHB1-F1
#
_entry.id   AF-A0A672LHB1-F1
#
_cell.length_a   1.000
_cell.length_b   1.000
_cell.length_c   1.000
_cell.angle_alpha   90.00
_cell.angle_beta   90.00
_cell.angle_gamma   90.00
#
_symmetry.space_group_name_H-M   'P 1'
#
loop_
_entity.id
_entity.type
_entity.pdbx_description
1 polymer ?
#
loop_
_entity_poly.entity_id
_entity_poly.type
_entity_poly.pdbx_seq_one_letter_code
_entity_poly.pdbx_strand_id
1 'polypeptide(L)'
;MPAVHHKLLLEEALQDSPQTRSLLSVFEEDAGTLTNYTNQLLQSMQRVFGAQNEMALATEQLSKQLLDYEKQNFALAKGEEEVINTLQHFAKSVEELNSLHSELATQYADKMVFPMVQFREKDLTGTTLTLKIICFHSHEAAMVKYSRLPKKRENEKIKAEVVREVAYCRRKQHQAAMQYYCALNALQYRKRAAVLEPMLGYTHAQINVFKKGMELVSKKMDSFLSSVSSMNQSIESQLEVEAEVMRSSQRELLSVDDSVYMPDHDQVPVNRTLIQKAGYLNIRNKTGLVTTAWDRLFFFTQGGNLMCQPRGAVAGGMVLDLDNSSVMAIECEDRRYCFQITSPNGKTSLILQAESKKEYEEWICTLNNISRQIYLTDNPEAVAIRLHQTALQAVTPITSFEKRAEGSPNPDRAKPSSVASREPQKAPATLEPEDLIVPGTPIQFDIVLPVSEFLDQNRAGARRTNPFGETEDDDTHDSLLQQVFAVRFLGSMAVRAGHTQEVIYEAMRQVLAARAIHNIFKTTESHLMVTSTCIRLIDPQTQVTKISFQLKDVTQFAAHQENSRLMGFVLQGSDWSNGGEDQPSFSVFVFESNTEGEKICYTINLGKEISEAKKDPEALAQLMKSMPLTNDGKFLLLESETGDAVEVAGPDEQESEA
;
A
#
# COMPACT_ATOMS: atom_id res chain seq x y z
N MET A 1 -68.06 -9.26 14.30
CA MET A 1 -68.40 -9.02 15.72
C MET A 1 -67.14 -8.52 16.42
N PRO A 2 -67.17 -7.43 17.21
CA PRO A 2 -66.00 -7.04 17.98
C PRO A 2 -65.78 -8.10 19.07
N ALA A 3 -64.56 -8.62 19.18
CA ALA A 3 -64.19 -9.58 20.20
C ALA A 3 -64.51 -9.02 21.58
N VAL A 4 -65.23 -9.79 22.40
CA VAL A 4 -65.51 -9.44 23.80
C VAL A 4 -64.18 -9.39 24.53
N HIS A 5 -63.61 -8.19 24.61
CA HIS A 5 -62.41 -7.93 25.39
C HIS A 5 -62.81 -8.00 26.86
N HIS A 6 -62.51 -9.13 27.51
CA HIS A 6 -62.45 -9.16 28.97
C HIS A 6 -61.54 -8.00 29.39
N LYS A 7 -62.02 -7.14 30.27
CA LYS A 7 -61.36 -5.92 30.72
C LYS A 7 -61.36 -5.93 32.24
N LEU A 8 -60.25 -5.52 32.85
CA LEU A 8 -60.20 -5.31 34.29
C LEU A 8 -61.04 -4.07 34.63
N LEU A 9 -62.06 -4.25 35.45
CA LEU A 9 -62.96 -3.19 35.88
C LEU A 9 -62.30 -2.34 36.97
N LEU A 10 -62.17 -1.04 36.73
CA LEU A 10 -61.49 -0.13 37.67
C LEU A 10 -62.31 0.09 38.95
N GLU A 11 -63.63 0.03 38.83
CA GLU A 11 -64.58 0.16 39.96
C GLU A 11 -64.44 -0.97 40.99
N GLU A 12 -63.99 -2.16 40.57
CA GLU A 12 -63.75 -3.30 41.46
C GLU A 12 -62.39 -3.22 42.19
N ALA A 13 -61.49 -2.33 41.78
CA ALA A 13 -60.13 -2.27 42.30
C ALA A 13 -60.05 -1.90 43.79
N LEU A 14 -61.05 -1.22 44.35
CA LEU A 14 -61.11 -0.93 45.79
C LEU A 14 -61.63 -2.11 46.61
N GLN A 15 -62.58 -2.85 46.04
CA GLN A 15 -63.21 -4.00 46.69
C GLN A 15 -62.23 -5.16 46.83
N ASP A 16 -61.30 -5.28 45.86
CA ASP A 16 -60.21 -6.24 45.87
C ASP A 16 -60.69 -7.69 46.06
N SER A 17 -61.80 -8.04 45.41
CA SER A 17 -62.45 -9.33 45.60
C SER A 17 -61.56 -10.50 45.10
N PRO A 18 -61.70 -11.71 45.68
CA PRO A 18 -61.01 -12.90 45.16
C PRO A 18 -61.30 -13.15 43.67
N GLN A 19 -62.50 -12.83 43.19
CA GLN A 19 -62.88 -12.95 41.79
C GLN A 19 -62.09 -11.95 40.92
N THR A 20 -61.99 -10.69 41.33
CA THR A 20 -61.19 -9.66 40.65
C THR A 20 -59.71 -10.04 40.64
N ARG A 21 -59.19 -10.60 41.74
CA ARG A 21 -57.81 -11.12 41.83
C ARG A 21 -57.58 -12.32 40.92
N SER A 22 -58.55 -13.22 40.77
CA SER A 22 -58.47 -14.35 39.84
C SER A 22 -58.49 -13.91 38.37
N LEU A 23 -59.26 -12.88 38.02
CA LEU A 23 -59.20 -12.31 36.67
C LEU A 23 -57.87 -11.60 36.45
N LEU A 24 -57.38 -10.86 37.44
CA LEU A 24 -56.06 -10.21 37.40
C LEU A 24 -54.94 -11.22 37.14
N SER A 25 -54.95 -12.39 37.81
CA SER A 25 -53.92 -13.41 37.59
C SER A 25 -53.90 -13.95 36.16
N VAL A 26 -55.06 -14.05 35.50
CA VAL A 26 -55.14 -14.44 34.08
C VAL A 26 -54.49 -13.38 33.18
N PHE A 27 -54.69 -12.08 33.47
CA PHE A 27 -54.00 -11.01 32.75
C PHE A 27 -52.48 -11.03 33.00
N GLU A 28 -52.05 -11.34 34.22
CA GLU A 28 -50.62 -11.48 34.54
C GLU A 28 -49.98 -12.66 33.80
N GLU A 29 -50.68 -13.79 33.68
CA GLU A 29 -50.24 -14.97 32.92
C GLU A 29 -50.13 -14.68 31.42
N ASP A 30 -51.13 -14.00 30.83
CA ASP A 30 -51.08 -13.53 29.43
C ASP A 30 -49.91 -12.57 29.20
N ALA A 31 -49.67 -11.64 30.13
CA ALA A 31 -48.53 -10.72 30.06
C ALA A 31 -47.18 -11.46 30.16
N GLY A 32 -47.08 -12.49 31.02
CA GLY A 32 -45.90 -13.36 31.11
C GLY A 32 -45.63 -14.12 29.82
N THR A 33 -46.68 -14.73 29.24
CA THR A 33 -46.61 -15.44 27.96
C THR A 33 -46.19 -14.50 26.82
N LEU A 34 -46.78 -13.31 26.75
CA LEU A 34 -46.42 -12.27 25.80
C LEU A 34 -44.96 -11.83 25.94
N THR A 35 -44.46 -11.70 27.17
CA THR A 35 -43.06 -11.35 27.43
C THR A 35 -42.10 -12.40 26.90
N ASN A 36 -42.42 -13.69 27.09
CA ASN A 36 -41.63 -14.80 26.55
C ASN A 36 -41.64 -14.85 25.03
N TYR A 37 -42.81 -14.65 24.41
CA TYR A 37 -42.92 -14.60 22.95
C TYR A 37 -42.13 -13.44 22.34
N THR A 38 -42.29 -12.23 22.89
CA THR A 38 -41.61 -11.03 22.38
C THR A 38 -40.09 -11.08 22.58
N ASN A 39 -39.61 -11.78 23.61
CA ASN A 39 -38.18 -12.11 23.74
C ASN A 39 -37.65 -12.89 22.54
N GLN A 40 -38.32 -13.98 22.19
CA GLN A 40 -37.90 -14.84 21.06
C GLN A 40 -38.04 -14.12 19.72
N LEU A 41 -39.12 -13.34 19.56
CA LEU A 41 -39.32 -12.53 18.36
C LEU A 41 -38.23 -11.47 18.21
N LEU A 42 -37.88 -10.75 19.28
CA LEU A 42 -36.81 -9.76 19.26
C LEU A 42 -35.46 -10.38 18.92
N GLN A 43 -35.11 -11.53 19.50
CA GLN A 43 -33.89 -12.26 19.15
C GLN A 43 -33.84 -12.63 17.67
N SER A 44 -34.99 -13.06 17.12
CA SER A 44 -35.09 -13.38 15.69
C SER A 44 -34.91 -12.14 14.81
N MET A 45 -35.53 -11.01 15.18
CA MET A 45 -35.37 -9.72 14.49
C MET A 45 -33.93 -9.20 14.56
N GLN A 46 -33.28 -9.29 15.72
CA GLN A 46 -31.88 -8.92 15.91
C GLN A 46 -30.95 -9.78 15.05
N ARG A 47 -31.23 -11.09 14.92
CA ARG A 47 -30.47 -11.97 14.03
C ARG A 47 -30.62 -11.58 12.56
N VAL A 48 -31.83 -11.21 12.12
CA VAL A 48 -32.06 -10.71 10.75
C VAL A 48 -31.31 -9.40 10.51
N PHE A 49 -31.39 -8.46 11.45
CA PHE A 49 -30.63 -7.20 11.40
C PHE A 49 -29.12 -7.46 11.35
N GLY A 50 -28.60 -8.31 12.24
CA GLY A 50 -27.18 -8.66 12.28
C GLY A 50 -26.69 -9.26 10.97
N ALA A 51 -27.44 -10.21 10.38
CA ALA A 51 -27.10 -10.79 9.09
C ALA A 51 -27.07 -9.75 7.96
N GLN A 52 -28.03 -8.81 7.96
CA GLN A 52 -28.06 -7.73 6.96
C GLN A 52 -26.89 -6.74 7.14
N ASN A 53 -26.49 -6.46 8.38
CA ASN A 53 -25.34 -5.61 8.68
C ASN A 53 -24.02 -6.28 8.24
N GLU A 54 -23.85 -7.57 8.53
CA GLU A 54 -22.70 -8.34 8.05
C GLU A 54 -22.62 -8.38 6.52
N MET A 55 -23.76 -8.48 5.83
CA MET A 55 -23.79 -8.41 4.36
C MET A 55 -23.23 -7.06 3.85
N ALA A 56 -23.60 -5.94 4.48
CA ALA A 56 -23.07 -4.63 4.12
C ALA A 56 -21.53 -4.58 4.27
N LEU A 57 -21.01 -5.00 5.44
CA LEU A 57 -19.57 -5.06 5.70
C LEU A 57 -18.82 -5.98 4.71
N ALA A 58 -19.38 -7.14 4.41
CA ALA A 58 -18.80 -8.07 3.45
C ALA A 58 -18.72 -7.47 2.04
N THR A 59 -19.77 -6.75 1.61
CA THR A 59 -19.77 -6.07 0.30
C THR A 59 -18.81 -4.87 0.25
N GLU A 60 -18.68 -4.12 1.34
CA GLU A 60 -17.67 -3.06 1.46
C GLU A 60 -16.25 -3.62 1.31
N GLN A 61 -15.94 -4.70 2.03
CA GLN A 61 -14.64 -5.37 1.96
C GLN A 61 -14.36 -5.93 0.56
N LEU A 62 -15.37 -6.52 -0.10
CA LEU A 62 -15.23 -7.02 -1.46
C LEU A 62 -14.87 -5.89 -2.44
N SER A 63 -15.59 -4.76 -2.39
CA SER A 63 -15.29 -3.60 -3.25
C SER A 63 -13.86 -3.11 -3.05
N LYS A 64 -13.42 -2.97 -1.79
CA LYS A 64 -12.05 -2.57 -1.47
C LYS A 64 -11.01 -3.55 -2.04
N GLN A 65 -11.24 -4.85 -1.88
CA GLN A 65 -10.31 -5.87 -2.36
C GLN A 65 -10.16 -5.87 -3.89
N LEU A 66 -11.23 -5.54 -4.62
CA LEU A 66 -11.19 -5.39 -6.08
C LEU A 66 -10.32 -4.20 -6.51
N LEU A 67 -10.41 -3.07 -5.79
CA LEU A 67 -9.58 -1.88 -6.05
C LEU A 67 -8.11 -2.09 -5.66
N ASP A 68 -7.84 -2.92 -4.65
CA ASP A 68 -6.48 -3.22 -4.20
C ASP A 68 -5.67 -4.05 -5.21
N TYR A 69 -6.30 -4.61 -6.26
CA TYR A 69 -5.60 -5.31 -7.36
C TYR A 69 -4.65 -4.38 -8.10
N GLU A 70 -5.09 -3.15 -8.43
CA GLU A 70 -4.27 -2.15 -9.13
C GLU A 70 -3.03 -1.73 -8.34
N LYS A 71 -3.10 -1.83 -7.00
CA LYS A 71 -1.99 -1.50 -6.10
C LYS A 71 -0.95 -2.62 -5.99
N GLN A 72 -1.25 -3.81 -6.50
CA GLN A 72 -0.31 -4.93 -6.44
C GLN A 72 0.82 -4.71 -7.45
N ASN A 73 2.06 -4.82 -6.99
CA ASN A 73 3.22 -4.73 -7.85
C ASN A 73 3.55 -6.09 -8.48
N PHE A 74 2.86 -6.40 -9.57
CA PHE A 74 3.16 -7.58 -10.38
C PHE A 74 4.35 -7.30 -11.29
N ALA A 75 5.48 -7.97 -11.05
CA ALA A 75 6.74 -7.77 -11.79
C ALA A 75 6.63 -7.93 -13.32
N LEU A 76 5.59 -8.63 -13.80
CA LEU A 76 5.37 -8.93 -15.22
C LEU A 76 4.04 -8.37 -15.77
N ALA A 77 3.15 -7.84 -14.92
CA ALA A 77 1.80 -7.44 -15.34
C ALA A 77 1.66 -5.94 -15.65
N LYS A 78 2.77 -5.26 -15.98
CA LYS A 78 2.72 -3.88 -16.49
C LYS A 78 1.96 -3.89 -17.82
N GLY A 79 0.71 -3.40 -17.81
CA GLY A 79 -0.13 -3.27 -19.01
C GLY A 79 -1.48 -4.01 -19.01
N GLU A 80 -1.92 -4.62 -17.90
CA GLU A 80 -3.25 -5.23 -17.79
C GLU A 80 -4.38 -4.20 -17.52
N GLU A 81 -4.38 -3.08 -18.26
CA GLU A 81 -5.35 -1.99 -18.06
C GLU A 81 -6.80 -2.47 -18.26
N GLU A 82 -7.05 -3.41 -19.17
CA GLU A 82 -8.39 -3.96 -19.42
C GLU A 82 -8.95 -4.71 -18.19
N VAL A 83 -8.11 -5.48 -17.50
CA VAL A 83 -8.49 -6.22 -16.28
C VAL A 83 -8.71 -5.24 -15.13
N ILE A 84 -7.79 -4.26 -14.96
CA ILE A 84 -7.90 -3.23 -13.93
C ILE A 84 -9.20 -2.43 -14.10
N ASN A 85 -9.47 -1.94 -15.31
CA ASN A 85 -10.69 -1.19 -15.62
C ASN A 85 -11.95 -2.03 -15.35
N THR A 86 -11.93 -3.31 -15.71
CA THR A 86 -13.03 -4.24 -15.44
C THR A 86 -13.26 -4.42 -13.94
N LEU A 87 -12.20 -4.60 -13.15
CA LEU A 87 -12.28 -4.73 -11.69
C LEU A 87 -12.77 -3.44 -11.02
N GLN A 88 -12.35 -2.27 -11.49
CA GLN A 88 -12.87 -0.97 -11.03
C GLN A 88 -14.38 -0.84 -11.29
N HIS A 89 -14.86 -1.27 -12.46
CA HIS A 89 -16.29 -1.30 -12.77
C HIS A 89 -17.08 -2.26 -11.85
N PHE A 90 -16.52 -3.44 -11.53
CA PHE A 90 -17.13 -4.33 -10.54
C PHE A 90 -17.13 -3.70 -9.14
N ALA A 91 -16.03 -3.09 -8.71
CA ALA A 91 -15.92 -2.44 -7.40
C ALA A 91 -17.00 -1.37 -7.22
N LYS A 92 -17.19 -0.51 -8.22
CA LYS A 92 -18.26 0.51 -8.23
C LYS A 92 -19.65 -0.11 -8.11
N SER A 93 -19.90 -1.18 -8.86
CA SER A 93 -21.19 -1.88 -8.81
C SER A 93 -21.46 -2.52 -7.44
N VAL A 94 -20.43 -3.09 -6.82
CA VAL A 94 -20.50 -3.65 -5.47
C VAL A 94 -20.69 -2.56 -4.42
N GLU A 95 -20.08 -1.39 -4.59
CA GLU A 95 -20.25 -0.23 -3.71
C GLU A 95 -21.69 0.32 -3.76
N GLU A 96 -22.28 0.39 -4.97
CA GLU A 96 -23.68 0.77 -5.12
C GLU A 96 -24.60 -0.26 -4.44
N LEU A 97 -24.32 -1.56 -4.53
CA LEU A 97 -25.04 -2.61 -3.78
C LEU A 97 -24.85 -2.48 -2.26
N ASN A 98 -23.63 -2.21 -1.79
CA ASN A 98 -23.35 -1.99 -0.37
C ASN A 98 -24.21 -0.85 0.19
N SER A 99 -24.36 0.25 -0.57
CA SER A 99 -25.21 1.38 -0.15
C SER A 99 -26.66 0.95 0.12
N LEU A 100 -27.22 0.06 -0.71
CA LEU A 100 -28.55 -0.51 -0.52
C LEU A 100 -28.61 -1.43 0.71
N HIS A 101 -27.57 -2.25 0.93
CA HIS A 101 -27.50 -3.13 2.10
C HIS A 101 -27.40 -2.34 3.41
N SER A 102 -26.61 -1.26 3.42
CA SER A 102 -26.45 -0.34 4.55
C SER A 102 -27.73 0.42 4.87
N GLU A 103 -28.43 0.92 3.84
CA GLU A 103 -29.75 1.55 4.01
C GLU A 103 -30.76 0.55 4.59
N LEU A 104 -30.78 -0.70 4.12
CA LEU A 104 -31.67 -1.74 4.63
C LEU A 104 -31.39 -2.07 6.10
N ALA A 105 -30.12 -2.20 6.48
CA ALA A 105 -29.71 -2.46 7.86
C ALA A 105 -30.21 -1.34 8.78
N THR A 106 -30.06 -0.08 8.36
CA THR A 106 -30.57 1.09 9.09
C THR A 106 -32.09 1.03 9.25
N GLN A 107 -32.82 0.71 8.18
CA GLN A 107 -34.28 0.56 8.24
C GLN A 107 -34.72 -0.59 9.18
N TYR A 108 -33.97 -1.70 9.23
CA TYR A 108 -34.25 -2.78 10.18
C TYR A 108 -34.00 -2.37 11.63
N ALA A 109 -32.92 -1.65 11.90
CA ALA A 109 -32.67 -1.11 13.23
C ALA A 109 -33.83 -0.21 13.68
N ASP A 110 -34.20 0.77 12.84
CA ASP A 110 -35.14 1.83 13.21
C ASP A 110 -36.61 1.40 13.19
N LYS A 111 -37.01 0.57 12.21
CA LYS A 111 -38.41 0.26 11.92
C LYS A 111 -38.83 -1.13 12.38
N MET A 112 -37.90 -2.00 12.73
CA MET A 112 -38.19 -3.37 13.18
C MET A 112 -37.68 -3.62 14.60
N VAL A 113 -36.38 -3.45 14.84
CA VAL A 113 -35.76 -3.79 16.14
C VAL A 113 -36.13 -2.76 17.21
N PHE A 114 -35.94 -1.47 16.93
CA PHE A 114 -36.15 -0.40 17.91
C PHE A 114 -37.59 -0.36 18.49
N PRO A 115 -38.67 -0.44 17.69
CA PRO A 115 -40.02 -0.44 18.25
C PRO A 115 -40.29 -1.64 19.18
N MET A 116 -39.69 -2.80 18.87
CA MET A 116 -39.83 -4.00 19.70
C MET A 116 -39.04 -3.87 21.01
N VAL A 117 -37.81 -3.35 20.97
CA VAL A 117 -37.04 -3.03 22.19
C VAL A 117 -37.82 -2.05 23.07
N GLN A 118 -38.34 -0.97 22.47
CA GLN A 118 -39.10 0.05 23.19
C GLN A 118 -40.36 -0.53 23.86
N PHE A 119 -41.10 -1.42 23.16
CA PHE A 119 -42.26 -2.10 23.74
C PHE A 119 -41.87 -2.96 24.96
N ARG A 120 -40.77 -3.72 24.87
CA ARG A 120 -40.32 -4.58 25.98
C ARG A 120 -39.89 -3.77 27.21
N GLU A 121 -39.12 -2.71 27.00
CA GLU A 121 -38.59 -1.91 28.10
C GLU A 121 -39.68 -1.07 28.77
N LYS A 122 -40.47 -0.34 27.99
CA LYS A 122 -41.45 0.63 28.53
C LYS A 122 -42.78 -0.02 28.93
N ASP A 123 -43.31 -0.91 28.09
CA ASP A 123 -44.67 -1.44 28.27
C ASP A 123 -44.70 -2.74 29.08
N LEU A 124 -43.73 -3.64 28.87
CA LEU A 124 -43.70 -4.92 29.60
C LEU A 124 -42.94 -4.84 30.93
N THR A 125 -41.75 -4.23 30.95
CA THR A 125 -40.87 -4.30 32.13
C THR A 125 -41.06 -3.11 33.07
N GLY A 126 -40.94 -1.87 32.56
CA GLY A 126 -40.91 -0.66 33.39
C GLY A 126 -42.22 -0.35 34.11
N THR A 127 -43.35 -0.42 33.40
CA THR A 127 -44.64 0.01 33.96
C THR A 127 -45.34 -1.09 34.75
N THR A 128 -45.30 -2.33 34.28
CA THR A 128 -46.10 -3.44 34.80
C THR A 128 -45.51 -4.04 36.09
N LEU A 129 -44.18 -4.18 36.18
CA LEU A 129 -43.52 -4.75 37.37
C LEU A 129 -43.54 -3.80 38.58
N THR A 130 -43.27 -2.52 38.34
CA THR A 130 -43.23 -1.47 39.38
C THR A 130 -44.60 -1.33 40.06
N LEU A 131 -45.67 -1.29 39.27
CA LEU A 131 -47.04 -1.16 39.80
C LEU A 131 -47.50 -2.40 40.55
N LYS A 132 -47.09 -3.60 40.09
CA LYS A 132 -47.37 -4.86 40.80
C LYS A 132 -46.77 -4.84 42.21
N ILE A 133 -45.49 -4.52 42.36
CA ILE A 133 -44.81 -4.50 43.67
C ILE A 133 -45.51 -3.54 44.65
N ILE A 134 -45.90 -2.35 44.18
CA ILE A 134 -46.55 -1.33 45.00
C ILE A 134 -47.95 -1.79 45.48
N CYS A 135 -48.65 -2.62 44.71
CA CYS A 135 -50.03 -3.00 44.98
C CYS A 135 -50.20 -3.98 46.16
N PHE A 136 -49.21 -4.84 46.46
CA PHE A 136 -49.47 -6.04 47.28
C PHE A 136 -48.89 -6.03 48.70
N HIS A 137 -47.91 -5.17 49.03
CA HIS A 137 -47.12 -5.40 50.25
C HIS A 137 -47.44 -4.50 51.45
N SER A 138 -48.11 -3.35 51.29
CA SER A 138 -48.23 -2.36 52.38
C SER A 138 -49.56 -2.36 53.15
N HIS A 139 -50.67 -2.81 52.56
CA HIS A 139 -52.00 -2.70 53.18
C HIS A 139 -52.33 -3.86 54.13
N GLU A 140 -51.99 -5.08 53.76
CA GLU A 140 -52.22 -6.29 54.59
C GLU A 140 -51.57 -6.16 55.97
N ALA A 141 -50.31 -5.71 56.03
CA ALA A 141 -49.60 -5.49 57.30
C ALA A 141 -50.29 -4.46 58.20
N ALA A 142 -50.76 -3.34 57.62
CA ALA A 142 -51.50 -2.31 58.34
C ALA A 142 -52.85 -2.83 58.86
N MET A 143 -53.55 -3.65 58.05
CA MET A 143 -54.81 -4.29 58.46
C MET A 143 -54.62 -5.29 59.61
N VAL A 144 -53.54 -6.07 59.62
CA VAL A 144 -53.18 -6.97 60.72
C VAL A 144 -52.86 -6.18 62.00
N LYS A 145 -52.18 -5.04 61.89
CA LYS A 145 -51.89 -4.17 63.03
C LYS A 145 -53.18 -3.57 63.62
N TYR A 146 -54.11 -3.15 62.75
CA TYR A 146 -55.41 -2.63 63.15
C TYR A 146 -56.30 -3.68 63.83
N SER A 147 -56.36 -4.90 63.29
CA SER A 147 -57.22 -5.97 63.84
C SER A 147 -56.77 -6.45 65.23
N ARG A 148 -55.51 -6.22 65.59
CA ARG A 148 -54.93 -6.58 66.90
C ARG A 148 -55.11 -5.50 67.98
N LEU A 149 -55.80 -4.40 67.69
CA LEU A 149 -56.03 -3.34 68.69
C LEU A 149 -56.84 -3.87 69.89
N PRO A 150 -56.43 -3.56 71.14
CA PRO A 150 -57.06 -4.11 72.33
C PRO A 150 -58.44 -3.48 72.61
N LYS A 151 -59.50 -4.30 72.64
CA LYS A 151 -60.89 -3.84 72.88
C LYS A 151 -61.16 -3.39 74.33
N LYS A 152 -60.47 -3.94 75.33
CA LYS A 152 -60.75 -3.69 76.77
C LYS A 152 -60.01 -2.47 77.35
N ARG A 153 -58.93 -2.01 76.70
CA ARG A 153 -58.13 -0.85 77.08
C ARG A 153 -57.80 -0.08 75.81
N GLU A 154 -58.73 0.73 75.34
CA GLU A 154 -58.52 1.55 74.16
C GLU A 154 -57.59 2.73 74.47
N ASN A 155 -56.54 2.89 73.65
CA ASN A 155 -55.72 4.08 73.61
C ASN A 155 -56.08 4.87 72.34
N GLU A 156 -56.79 5.98 72.50
CA GLU A 156 -57.27 6.81 71.40
C GLU A 156 -56.15 7.31 70.48
N LYS A 157 -54.98 7.64 71.03
CA LYS A 157 -53.84 8.11 70.23
C LYS A 157 -53.31 7.00 69.31
N ILE A 158 -53.11 5.79 69.85
CA ILE A 158 -52.63 4.62 69.09
C ILE A 158 -53.67 4.19 68.06
N LYS A 159 -54.96 4.17 68.44
CA LYS A 159 -56.07 3.86 67.53
C LYS A 159 -56.12 4.83 66.35
N ALA A 160 -56.05 6.13 66.59
CA ALA A 160 -56.06 7.16 65.54
C ALA A 160 -54.84 7.11 64.63
N GLU A 161 -53.68 6.68 65.14
CA GLU A 161 -52.46 6.48 64.35
C GLU A 161 -52.59 5.27 63.41
N VAL A 162 -53.01 4.12 63.94
CA VAL A 162 -53.19 2.89 63.16
C VAL A 162 -54.31 3.03 62.13
N VAL A 163 -55.40 3.74 62.44
CA VAL A 163 -56.46 4.06 61.46
C VAL A 163 -55.93 4.92 60.31
N ARG A 164 -55.10 5.94 60.61
CA ARG A 164 -54.46 6.76 59.57
C ARG A 164 -53.51 5.94 58.70
N GLU A 165 -52.72 5.06 59.30
CA GLU A 165 -51.82 4.15 58.60
C GLU A 165 -52.59 3.24 57.64
N VAL A 166 -53.68 2.60 58.09
CA VAL A 166 -54.55 1.78 57.23
C VAL A 166 -55.16 2.61 56.09
N ALA A 167 -55.68 3.79 56.38
CA ALA A 167 -56.28 4.66 55.37
C ALA A 167 -55.25 5.06 54.29
N TYR A 168 -54.03 5.40 54.71
CA TYR A 168 -52.91 5.72 53.82
C TYR A 168 -52.55 4.51 52.94
N CYS A 169 -52.32 3.34 53.54
CA CYS A 169 -51.96 2.13 52.79
C CYS A 169 -53.07 1.68 51.84
N ARG A 170 -54.34 1.78 52.25
CA ARG A 170 -55.50 1.44 51.41
C ARG A 170 -55.61 2.37 50.21
N ARG A 171 -55.41 3.68 50.42
CA ARG A 171 -55.40 4.66 49.32
C ARG A 171 -54.28 4.36 48.33
N LYS A 172 -53.08 4.07 48.83
CA LYS A 172 -51.92 3.72 48.00
C LYS A 172 -52.16 2.45 47.19
N GLN A 173 -52.68 1.39 47.82
CA GLN A 173 -53.06 0.15 47.13
C GLN A 173 -54.11 0.42 46.05
N HIS A 174 -55.18 1.14 46.36
CA HIS A 174 -56.25 1.40 45.40
C HIS A 174 -55.74 2.20 44.19
N GLN A 175 -54.91 3.23 44.42
CA GLN A 175 -54.29 4.00 43.35
C GLN A 175 -53.36 3.14 42.48
N ALA A 176 -52.52 2.31 43.09
CA ALA A 176 -51.62 1.41 42.38
C ALA A 176 -52.39 0.34 41.59
N ALA A 177 -53.43 -0.26 42.18
CA ALA A 177 -54.30 -1.23 41.53
C ALA A 177 -55.00 -0.63 40.30
N MET A 178 -55.55 0.58 40.41
CA MET A 178 -56.16 1.26 39.25
C MET A 178 -55.14 1.52 38.14
N GLN A 179 -53.95 2.03 38.47
CA GLN A 179 -52.88 2.23 37.50
C GLN A 179 -52.47 0.91 36.84
N TYR A 180 -52.39 -0.17 37.63
CA TYR A 180 -52.03 -1.49 37.15
C TYR A 180 -53.07 -2.08 36.20
N TYR A 181 -54.36 -1.98 36.56
CA TYR A 181 -55.46 -2.44 35.73
C TYR A 181 -55.54 -1.63 34.43
N CYS A 182 -55.35 -0.32 34.50
CA CYS A 182 -55.21 0.54 33.32
C CYS A 182 -54.06 0.10 32.42
N ALA A 183 -52.88 -0.18 32.98
CA ALA A 183 -51.71 -0.62 32.24
C ALA A 183 -51.96 -1.97 31.55
N LEU A 184 -52.51 -2.96 32.25
CA LEU A 184 -52.83 -4.27 31.68
C LEU A 184 -53.93 -4.20 30.62
N ASN A 185 -54.96 -3.36 30.82
CA ASN A 185 -55.98 -3.11 29.80
C ASN A 185 -55.38 -2.44 28.56
N ALA A 186 -54.49 -1.45 28.73
CA ALA A 186 -53.80 -0.80 27.61
C ALA A 186 -52.86 -1.77 26.88
N LEU A 187 -52.20 -2.68 27.61
CA LEU A 187 -51.31 -3.70 27.07
C LEU A 187 -52.03 -4.62 26.07
N GLN A 188 -53.32 -4.90 26.26
CA GLN A 188 -54.11 -5.70 25.32
C GLN A 188 -54.21 -5.06 23.93
N TYR A 189 -54.14 -3.74 23.84
CA TYR A 189 -54.08 -3.01 22.57
C TYR A 189 -52.65 -2.84 22.08
N ARG A 190 -51.73 -2.44 22.97
CA ARG A 190 -50.31 -2.24 22.62
C ARG A 190 -49.66 -3.52 22.09
N LYS A 191 -50.01 -4.69 22.62
CA LYS A 191 -49.46 -5.99 22.13
C LYS A 191 -49.75 -6.24 20.65
N ARG A 192 -50.92 -5.79 20.15
CA ARG A 192 -51.29 -5.94 18.74
C ARG A 192 -50.45 -5.02 17.85
N ALA A 193 -50.34 -3.75 18.24
CA ALA A 193 -49.51 -2.78 17.52
C ALA A 193 -48.03 -3.19 17.52
N ALA A 194 -47.51 -3.59 18.68
CA ALA A 194 -46.11 -3.96 18.86
C ALA A 194 -45.66 -5.15 18.00
N VAL A 195 -46.56 -6.08 17.65
CA VAL A 195 -46.22 -7.19 16.75
C VAL A 195 -46.36 -6.79 15.28
N LEU A 196 -47.34 -5.94 14.93
CA LEU A 196 -47.63 -5.58 13.55
C LEU A 196 -46.70 -4.48 13.00
N GLU A 197 -46.37 -3.48 13.81
CA GLU A 197 -45.57 -2.33 13.39
C GLU A 197 -44.15 -2.71 12.93
N PRO A 198 -43.38 -3.55 13.67
CA PRO A 198 -42.09 -4.06 13.19
C PRO A 198 -42.17 -4.80 11.86
N MET A 199 -43.23 -5.61 11.66
CA MET A 199 -43.41 -6.38 10.43
C MET A 199 -43.76 -5.50 9.25
N LEU A 200 -44.53 -4.43 9.47
CA LEU A 200 -44.82 -3.42 8.47
C LEU A 200 -43.55 -2.67 8.06
N GLY A 201 -42.75 -2.26 9.06
CA GLY A 201 -41.45 -1.61 8.85
C GLY A 201 -40.49 -2.48 8.02
N TYR A 202 -40.31 -3.74 8.44
CA TYR A 202 -39.52 -4.74 7.73
C TYR A 202 -39.96 -4.91 6.28
N THR A 203 -41.26 -5.07 6.03
CA THR A 203 -41.80 -5.34 4.70
C THR A 203 -41.63 -4.14 3.76
N HIS A 204 -41.86 -2.92 4.24
CA HIS A 204 -41.60 -1.71 3.46
C HIS A 204 -40.12 -1.54 3.12
N ALA A 205 -39.23 -1.80 4.09
CA ALA A 205 -37.79 -1.72 3.86
C ALA A 205 -37.34 -2.71 2.77
N GLN A 206 -37.82 -3.96 2.84
CA GLN A 206 -37.59 -4.98 1.80
C GLN A 206 -38.07 -4.52 0.42
N ILE A 207 -39.32 -4.06 0.30
CA ILE A 207 -39.89 -3.58 -0.97
C ILE A 207 -39.04 -2.46 -1.57
N ASN A 208 -38.60 -1.51 -0.75
CA ASN A 208 -37.82 -0.38 -1.23
C ASN A 208 -36.45 -0.82 -1.79
N VAL A 209 -35.76 -1.73 -1.09
CA VAL A 209 -34.46 -2.22 -1.53
C VAL A 209 -34.58 -3.07 -2.79
N PHE A 210 -35.59 -3.94 -2.89
CA PHE A 210 -35.80 -4.69 -4.12
C PHE A 210 -36.08 -3.78 -5.31
N LYS A 211 -36.88 -2.72 -5.14
CA LYS A 211 -37.14 -1.75 -6.22
C LYS A 211 -35.86 -1.04 -6.67
N LYS A 212 -35.12 -0.45 -5.73
CA LYS A 212 -33.85 0.24 -6.03
C LYS A 212 -32.82 -0.72 -6.61
N GLY A 213 -32.72 -1.93 -6.08
CA GLY A 213 -31.82 -2.97 -6.56
C GLY A 213 -32.14 -3.43 -7.99
N MET A 214 -33.42 -3.58 -8.35
CA MET A 214 -33.81 -3.89 -9.73
C MET A 214 -33.49 -2.76 -10.71
N GLU A 215 -33.61 -1.50 -10.29
CA GLU A 215 -33.17 -0.36 -11.11
C GLU A 215 -31.65 -0.37 -11.32
N LEU A 216 -30.90 -0.72 -10.28
CA LEU A 216 -29.44 -0.85 -10.32
C LEU A 216 -28.97 -1.98 -11.25
N VAL A 217 -29.55 -3.17 -11.10
CA VAL A 217 -29.25 -4.39 -11.89
C VAL A 217 -29.92 -4.36 -13.27
N SER A 218 -30.56 -3.24 -13.64
CA SER A 218 -31.16 -3.09 -14.96
C SER A 218 -30.15 -3.21 -16.11
N LYS A 219 -30.63 -3.11 -17.36
CA LYS A 219 -29.94 -3.42 -18.62
C LYS A 219 -28.46 -3.01 -18.76
N LYS A 220 -28.00 -1.98 -18.03
CA LYS A 220 -26.58 -1.58 -18.01
C LYS A 220 -25.67 -2.68 -17.46
N MET A 221 -26.09 -3.36 -16.39
CA MET A 221 -25.32 -4.46 -15.79
C MET A 221 -25.24 -5.66 -16.74
N ASP A 222 -26.37 -6.05 -17.35
CA ASP A 222 -26.41 -7.18 -18.29
C ASP A 222 -25.45 -6.99 -19.47
N SER A 223 -25.39 -5.77 -20.04
CA SER A 223 -24.46 -5.47 -21.13
C SER A 223 -23.00 -5.54 -20.69
N PHE A 224 -22.68 -5.06 -19.48
CA PHE A 224 -21.34 -5.13 -18.92
C PHE A 224 -20.92 -6.57 -18.67
N LEU A 225 -21.75 -7.37 -17.99
CA LEU A 225 -21.48 -8.78 -17.71
C LEU A 225 -21.30 -9.61 -19.00
N SER A 226 -22.09 -9.32 -20.03
CA SER A 226 -21.93 -9.95 -21.35
C SER A 226 -20.58 -9.61 -22.00
N SER A 227 -20.16 -8.35 -21.89
CA SER A 227 -18.84 -7.91 -22.38
C SER A 227 -17.70 -8.60 -21.64
N VAL A 228 -17.77 -8.67 -20.31
CA VAL A 228 -16.78 -9.36 -19.47
C VAL A 228 -16.73 -10.84 -19.80
N SER A 229 -17.88 -11.49 -19.99
CA SER A 229 -17.93 -12.91 -20.39
C SER A 229 -17.27 -13.14 -21.75
N SER A 230 -17.47 -12.24 -22.72
CA SER A 230 -16.82 -12.33 -24.03
C SER A 230 -15.31 -12.13 -23.93
N MET A 231 -14.87 -11.19 -23.09
CA MET A 231 -13.44 -10.97 -22.80
C MET A 231 -12.79 -12.22 -22.21
N ASN A 232 -13.42 -12.83 -21.19
CA ASN A 232 -12.91 -14.05 -20.57
C ASN A 232 -12.83 -15.22 -21.56
N GLN A 233 -13.84 -15.42 -22.41
CA GLN A 233 -13.80 -16.42 -23.47
C GLN A 233 -12.67 -16.18 -24.48
N SER A 234 -12.38 -14.92 -24.81
CA SER A 234 -11.26 -14.57 -25.68
C SER A 234 -9.92 -14.93 -25.04
N ILE A 235 -9.75 -14.64 -23.74
CA ILE A 235 -8.54 -14.98 -22.98
C ILE A 235 -8.36 -16.51 -22.93
N GLU A 236 -9.42 -17.25 -22.63
CA GLU A 236 -9.40 -18.72 -22.60
C GLU A 236 -9.04 -19.32 -23.97
N SER A 237 -9.60 -18.77 -25.06
CA SER A 237 -9.29 -19.22 -26.42
C SER A 237 -7.83 -18.92 -26.79
N GLN A 238 -7.31 -17.75 -26.44
CA GLN A 238 -5.91 -17.40 -26.67
C GLN A 238 -4.98 -18.33 -25.87
N LEU A 239 -5.32 -18.61 -24.61
CA LEU A 239 -4.60 -19.57 -23.78
C LEU A 239 -4.55 -20.96 -24.42
N GLU A 240 -5.65 -21.46 -24.97
CA GLU A 240 -5.70 -22.77 -25.62
C GLU A 240 -4.76 -22.84 -26.84
N VAL A 241 -4.78 -21.80 -27.69
CA VAL A 241 -3.92 -21.71 -28.87
C VAL A 241 -2.44 -21.66 -28.47
N GLU A 242 -2.07 -20.78 -27.54
CA GLU A 242 -0.69 -20.65 -27.06
C GLU A 242 -0.22 -21.92 -26.34
N ALA A 243 -1.09 -22.56 -25.56
CA ALA A 243 -0.77 -23.84 -24.92
C ALA A 243 -0.48 -24.94 -25.94
N GLU A 244 -1.21 -24.99 -27.06
CA GLU A 244 -0.94 -25.97 -28.11
C GLU A 244 0.38 -25.68 -28.83
N VAL A 245 0.67 -24.42 -29.13
CA VAL A 245 1.97 -24.02 -29.71
C VAL A 245 3.11 -24.41 -28.77
N MET A 246 2.99 -24.13 -27.47
CA MET A 246 3.97 -24.53 -26.46
C MET A 246 4.14 -26.05 -26.37
N ARG A 247 3.04 -26.82 -26.38
CA ARG A 247 3.09 -28.29 -26.37
C ARG A 247 3.78 -28.86 -27.60
N SER A 248 3.52 -28.29 -28.78
CA SER A 248 4.16 -28.70 -30.02
C SER A 248 5.67 -28.41 -29.97
N SER A 249 6.05 -27.19 -29.57
CA SER A 249 7.46 -26.80 -29.43
C SER A 249 8.18 -27.68 -28.40
N GLN A 250 7.54 -27.97 -27.27
CA GLN A 250 8.08 -28.88 -26.26
C GLN A 250 8.32 -30.28 -26.84
N ARG A 251 7.37 -30.82 -27.61
CA ARG A 251 7.52 -32.14 -28.24
C ARG A 251 8.68 -32.16 -29.23
N GLU A 252 8.85 -31.10 -30.01
CA GLU A 252 9.95 -30.97 -30.96
C GLU A 252 11.31 -30.93 -30.24
N LEU A 253 11.46 -30.05 -29.24
CA LEU A 253 12.69 -29.91 -28.47
C LEU A 253 13.09 -31.18 -27.70
N LEU A 254 12.10 -31.97 -27.26
CA LEU A 254 12.33 -33.25 -26.60
C LEU A 254 12.54 -34.43 -27.57
N SER A 255 12.37 -34.23 -28.88
CA SER A 255 12.55 -35.29 -29.87
C SER A 255 13.99 -35.47 -30.36
N VAL A 256 14.93 -34.69 -29.81
CA VAL A 256 16.37 -34.79 -30.09
C VAL A 256 16.96 -36.12 -29.60
N ASP A 257 18.02 -36.57 -30.25
CA ASP A 257 18.72 -37.82 -29.89
C ASP A 257 19.38 -37.72 -28.50
N ASP A 258 19.42 -38.85 -27.78
CA ASP A 258 19.99 -38.92 -26.43
C ASP A 258 21.46 -38.47 -26.37
N SER A 259 22.20 -38.56 -27.49
CA SER A 259 23.58 -38.07 -27.58
C SER A 259 23.73 -36.58 -27.24
N VAL A 260 22.69 -35.76 -27.43
CA VAL A 260 22.67 -34.35 -27.04
C VAL A 260 22.80 -34.17 -25.52
N TYR A 261 22.30 -35.12 -24.74
CA TYR A 261 22.34 -35.09 -23.27
C TYR A 261 23.57 -35.83 -22.70
N MET A 262 24.35 -36.52 -23.54
CA MET A 262 25.51 -37.29 -23.11
C MET A 262 26.81 -36.46 -23.19
N PRO A 263 27.51 -36.21 -22.08
CA PRO A 263 28.81 -35.53 -22.12
C PRO A 263 29.83 -36.40 -22.86
N ASP A 264 30.80 -35.77 -23.54
CA ASP A 264 31.84 -36.44 -24.35
C ASP A 264 31.32 -37.26 -25.56
N HIS A 265 30.04 -37.15 -25.93
CA HIS A 265 29.46 -37.90 -27.05
C HIS A 265 29.26 -37.06 -28.33
N ASP A 266 29.69 -35.80 -28.32
CA ASP A 266 29.49 -34.89 -29.45
C ASP A 266 30.35 -35.29 -30.66
N GLN A 267 29.71 -35.49 -31.82
CA GLN A 267 30.36 -35.82 -33.08
C GLN A 267 30.77 -34.56 -33.88
N VAL A 268 30.38 -33.38 -33.42
CA VAL A 268 30.68 -32.10 -34.07
C VAL A 268 32.14 -31.69 -33.80
N PRO A 269 32.91 -31.28 -34.84
CA PRO A 269 34.28 -30.80 -34.67
C PRO A 269 34.40 -29.59 -33.74
N VAL A 270 35.52 -29.52 -33.01
CA VAL A 270 35.88 -28.41 -32.11
C VAL A 270 36.01 -27.10 -32.89
N ASN A 271 35.26 -26.07 -32.50
CA ASN A 271 35.39 -24.74 -33.09
C ASN A 271 36.50 -23.92 -32.38
N ARG A 272 37.61 -23.71 -33.09
CA ARG A 272 38.80 -23.00 -32.54
C ARG A 272 38.82 -21.50 -32.80
N THR A 273 37.85 -20.95 -33.53
CA THR A 273 37.82 -19.53 -33.93
C THR A 273 36.83 -18.69 -33.13
N LEU A 274 36.16 -19.29 -32.13
CA LEU A 274 35.22 -18.61 -31.26
C LEU A 274 35.90 -17.43 -30.53
N ILE A 275 35.21 -16.29 -30.49
CA ILE A 275 35.57 -15.09 -29.72
C ILE A 275 34.59 -14.80 -28.58
N GLN A 276 33.57 -15.66 -28.45
CA GLN A 276 32.60 -15.65 -27.36
C GLN A 276 32.22 -17.09 -27.03
N LYS A 277 32.06 -17.40 -25.75
CA LYS A 277 31.56 -18.69 -25.27
C LYS A 277 30.84 -18.51 -23.93
N ALA A 278 29.80 -19.32 -23.72
CA ALA A 278 29.04 -19.37 -22.49
C ALA A 278 28.69 -20.83 -22.16
N GLY A 279 28.67 -21.17 -20.87
CA GLY A 279 28.43 -22.54 -20.43
C GLY A 279 28.76 -22.76 -18.95
N TYR A 280 28.37 -23.91 -18.42
CA TYR A 280 28.70 -24.27 -17.04
C TYR A 280 30.14 -24.80 -16.95
N LEU A 281 30.89 -24.30 -15.96
CA LEU A 281 32.20 -24.82 -15.58
C LEU A 281 32.23 -25.04 -14.07
N ASN A 282 33.05 -25.99 -13.61
CA ASN A 282 33.35 -26.09 -12.18
C ASN A 282 34.57 -25.24 -11.87
N ILE A 283 34.45 -24.30 -10.94
CA ILE A 283 35.57 -23.50 -10.44
C ILE A 283 36.13 -24.11 -9.17
N ARG A 284 37.45 -24.19 -9.09
CA ARG A 284 38.14 -24.65 -7.88
C ARG A 284 38.32 -23.50 -6.89
N ASN A 285 37.78 -23.68 -5.69
CA ASN A 285 37.95 -22.78 -4.57
C ASN A 285 38.87 -23.42 -3.52
N LYS A 286 39.91 -22.69 -3.09
CA LYS A 286 40.80 -23.12 -2.00
C LYS A 286 40.27 -22.54 -0.69
N THR A 287 39.65 -23.37 0.13
CA THR A 287 39.12 -22.97 1.45
C THR A 287 40.13 -23.29 2.54
N GLY A 288 41.20 -22.50 2.65
CA GLY A 288 42.27 -22.71 3.63
C GLY A 288 43.54 -23.35 3.02
N LEU A 289 44.42 -23.90 3.86
CA LEU A 289 45.74 -24.40 3.42
C LEU A 289 45.70 -25.75 2.69
N VAL A 290 44.67 -26.58 2.93
CA VAL A 290 44.64 -27.99 2.45
C VAL A 290 43.32 -28.38 1.79
N THR A 291 42.20 -27.76 2.18
CA THR A 291 40.87 -28.10 1.66
C THR A 291 40.55 -27.34 0.38
N THR A 292 40.07 -28.07 -0.62
CA THR A 292 39.60 -27.55 -1.90
C THR A 292 38.15 -27.96 -2.14
N ALA A 293 37.37 -27.05 -2.71
CA ALA A 293 35.99 -27.24 -3.10
C ALA A 293 35.83 -26.92 -4.59
N TRP A 294 34.81 -27.49 -5.22
CA TRP A 294 34.50 -27.25 -6.62
C TRP A 294 33.03 -26.85 -6.76
N ASP A 295 32.81 -25.66 -7.31
CA ASP A 295 31.46 -25.10 -7.46
C ASP A 295 31.10 -24.99 -8.93
N ARG A 296 29.92 -25.51 -9.31
CA ARG A 296 29.41 -25.43 -10.68
C ARG A 296 28.69 -24.09 -10.88
N LEU A 297 29.28 -23.22 -11.71
CA LEU A 297 28.74 -21.89 -12.00
C LEU A 297 28.64 -21.67 -13.51
N PHE A 298 27.79 -20.73 -13.93
CA PHE A 298 27.65 -20.38 -15.33
C PHE A 298 28.67 -19.30 -15.69
N PHE A 299 29.56 -19.59 -16.64
CA PHE A 299 30.59 -18.66 -17.12
C PHE A 299 30.25 -18.17 -18.52
N PHE A 300 30.56 -16.92 -18.80
CA PHE A 300 30.43 -16.35 -20.14
C PHE A 300 31.46 -15.25 -20.38
N THR A 301 31.86 -15.07 -21.62
CA THR A 301 32.80 -14.01 -22.01
C THR A 301 32.04 -12.77 -22.47
N GLN A 302 32.35 -11.61 -21.90
CA GLN A 302 31.71 -10.34 -22.25
C GLN A 302 32.75 -9.21 -22.29
N GLY A 303 32.89 -8.55 -23.45
CA GLY A 303 33.69 -7.33 -23.57
C GLY A 303 35.17 -7.49 -23.20
N GLY A 304 35.77 -8.65 -23.49
CA GLY A 304 37.15 -8.97 -23.09
C GLY A 304 37.28 -9.53 -21.67
N ASN A 305 36.18 -9.63 -20.90
CA ASN A 305 36.18 -10.17 -19.54
C ASN A 305 35.57 -11.56 -19.48
N LEU A 306 35.98 -12.34 -18.48
CA LEU A 306 35.31 -13.56 -18.04
C LEU A 306 34.35 -13.23 -16.89
N MET A 307 33.07 -13.47 -17.14
CA MET A 307 31.97 -13.25 -16.21
C MET A 307 31.51 -14.58 -15.61
N CYS A 308 30.93 -14.53 -14.42
CA CYS A 308 30.34 -15.68 -13.73
C CYS A 308 29.01 -15.31 -13.09
N GLN A 309 28.00 -16.14 -13.32
CA GLN A 309 26.67 -16.02 -12.73
C GLN A 309 26.31 -17.31 -11.98
N PRO A 310 26.13 -17.24 -10.63
CA PRO A 310 25.55 -18.33 -9.87
C PRO A 310 24.08 -18.58 -10.24
N ARG A 311 23.63 -19.83 -10.11
CA ARG A 311 22.21 -20.16 -10.30
C ARG A 311 21.36 -19.43 -9.25
N GLY A 312 20.37 -18.67 -9.71
CA GLY A 312 19.49 -17.86 -8.86
C GLY A 312 19.93 -16.40 -8.67
N ALA A 313 21.10 -16.01 -9.19
CA ALA A 313 21.51 -14.61 -9.22
C ALA A 313 20.87 -13.87 -10.40
N VAL A 314 20.44 -12.62 -10.20
CA VAL A 314 19.83 -11.77 -11.25
C VAL A 314 20.87 -11.35 -12.30
N ALA A 315 22.13 -11.18 -11.91
CA ALA A 315 23.22 -10.77 -12.80
C ALA A 315 24.53 -11.51 -12.48
N GLY A 316 25.39 -11.64 -13.50
CA GLY A 316 26.75 -12.19 -13.36
C GLY A 316 27.79 -11.13 -13.00
N GLY A 317 28.77 -11.50 -12.20
CA GLY A 317 29.90 -10.64 -11.82
C GLY A 317 31.14 -10.92 -12.67
N MET A 318 32.00 -9.91 -12.82
CA MET A 318 33.30 -10.07 -13.47
C MET A 318 34.25 -10.86 -12.56
N VAL A 319 34.84 -11.94 -13.09
CA VAL A 319 35.80 -12.79 -12.35
C VAL A 319 37.23 -12.48 -12.77
N LEU A 320 37.46 -12.26 -14.06
CA LEU A 320 38.80 -12.02 -14.58
C LEU A 320 38.76 -11.18 -15.85
N ASP A 321 39.64 -10.19 -15.92
CA ASP A 321 39.97 -9.50 -17.16
C ASP A 321 40.88 -10.40 -18.01
N LEU A 322 40.45 -10.74 -19.23
CA LEU A 322 41.19 -11.64 -20.10
C LEU A 322 42.30 -10.92 -20.87
N ASP A 323 42.44 -9.60 -20.74
CA ASP A 323 43.52 -8.86 -21.35
C ASP A 323 44.88 -9.43 -20.93
N ASN A 324 45.66 -9.88 -21.92
CA ASN A 324 46.97 -10.52 -21.72
C ASN A 324 46.98 -11.74 -20.78
N SER A 325 45.81 -12.32 -20.48
CA SER A 325 45.72 -13.51 -19.64
C SER A 325 46.26 -14.72 -20.39
N SER A 326 46.94 -15.62 -19.68
CA SER A 326 47.41 -16.89 -20.22
C SER A 326 46.47 -18.02 -19.84
N VAL A 327 46.14 -18.89 -20.80
CA VAL A 327 45.22 -20.00 -20.61
C VAL A 327 45.94 -21.30 -20.97
N MET A 328 46.00 -22.23 -20.04
CA MET A 328 46.75 -23.48 -20.20
C MET A 328 46.02 -24.70 -19.66
N ALA A 329 46.20 -25.83 -20.35
CA ALA A 329 45.82 -27.15 -19.89
C ALA A 329 46.57 -27.51 -18.60
N ILE A 330 45.89 -28.05 -17.58
CA ILE A 330 46.55 -28.50 -16.35
C ILE A 330 45.98 -29.83 -15.84
N GLU A 331 46.82 -30.59 -15.14
CA GLU A 331 46.38 -31.72 -14.33
C GLU A 331 46.08 -31.22 -12.91
N CYS A 332 44.86 -31.46 -12.42
CA CYS A 332 44.44 -31.00 -11.10
C CYS A 332 43.57 -32.05 -10.40
N GLU A 333 44.02 -32.56 -9.25
CA GLU A 333 43.23 -33.48 -8.39
C GLU A 333 42.66 -34.70 -9.15
N ASP A 334 43.37 -35.21 -10.16
CA ASP A 334 42.93 -36.31 -11.04
C ASP A 334 41.56 -36.05 -11.74
N ARG A 335 41.19 -34.78 -11.90
CA ARG A 335 39.98 -34.37 -12.60
C ARG A 335 40.25 -34.17 -14.10
N ARG A 336 39.34 -34.71 -14.92
CA ARG A 336 39.37 -34.56 -16.38
C ARG A 336 39.06 -33.12 -16.78
N TYR A 337 39.68 -32.66 -17.87
CA TYR A 337 39.35 -31.41 -18.56
C TYR A 337 39.53 -30.14 -17.71
N CYS A 338 40.58 -30.11 -16.90
CA CYS A 338 40.95 -28.93 -16.12
C CYS A 338 41.89 -28.01 -16.89
N PHE A 339 41.61 -26.71 -16.83
CA PHE A 339 42.48 -25.67 -17.39
C PHE A 339 42.61 -24.52 -16.38
N GLN A 340 43.71 -23.78 -16.51
CA GLN A 340 44.04 -22.66 -15.65
C GLN A 340 44.11 -21.38 -16.48
N ILE A 341 43.50 -20.32 -15.96
CA ILE A 341 43.65 -18.97 -16.47
C ILE A 341 44.47 -18.17 -15.46
N THR A 342 45.59 -17.61 -15.92
CA THR A 342 46.48 -16.80 -15.09
C THR A 342 46.52 -15.38 -15.61
N SER A 343 46.24 -14.42 -14.73
CA SER A 343 46.30 -13.00 -15.04
C SER A 343 47.71 -12.55 -15.44
N PRO A 344 47.87 -11.42 -16.15
CA PRO A 344 49.19 -10.96 -16.64
C PRO A 344 50.22 -10.74 -15.52
N ASN A 345 49.74 -10.33 -14.34
CA ASN A 345 50.56 -10.08 -13.16
C ASN A 345 50.83 -11.35 -12.31
N GLY A 346 50.31 -12.52 -12.72
CA GLY A 346 50.45 -13.79 -12.02
C GLY A 346 49.74 -13.88 -10.66
N LYS A 347 49.04 -12.83 -10.23
CA LYS A 347 48.41 -12.74 -8.90
C LYS A 347 47.10 -13.50 -8.82
N THR A 348 46.34 -13.55 -9.92
CA THR A 348 45.04 -14.22 -9.98
C THR A 348 45.17 -15.45 -10.88
N SER A 349 44.86 -16.61 -10.32
CA SER A 349 44.87 -17.88 -11.03
C SER A 349 43.55 -18.60 -10.77
N LEU A 350 42.77 -18.76 -11.83
CA LEU A 350 41.51 -19.52 -11.79
C LEU A 350 41.75 -20.91 -12.36
N ILE A 351 41.28 -21.93 -11.65
CA ILE A 351 41.27 -23.31 -12.14
C ILE A 351 39.82 -23.68 -12.43
N LEU A 352 39.54 -24.01 -13.68
CA LEU A 352 38.22 -24.33 -14.19
C LEU A 352 38.21 -25.74 -14.76
N GLN A 353 37.04 -26.37 -14.75
CA GLN A 353 36.83 -27.71 -15.30
C GLN A 353 35.62 -27.70 -16.24
N ALA A 354 35.83 -28.21 -17.46
CA ALA A 354 34.77 -28.45 -18.44
C ALA A 354 34.21 -29.88 -18.34
N GLU A 355 33.01 -30.10 -18.88
CA GLU A 355 32.34 -31.41 -18.82
C GLU A 355 32.69 -32.35 -19.98
N SER A 356 33.24 -31.82 -21.08
CA SER A 356 33.66 -32.61 -22.25
C SER A 356 34.98 -32.15 -22.86
N LYS A 357 35.64 -33.02 -23.63
CA LYS A 357 36.86 -32.68 -24.40
C LYS A 357 36.62 -31.55 -25.39
N LYS A 358 35.45 -31.53 -26.05
CA LYS A 358 35.08 -30.46 -26.98
C LYS A 358 34.96 -29.13 -26.25
N GLU A 359 34.15 -29.08 -25.19
CA GLU A 359 33.98 -27.88 -24.37
C GLU A 359 35.32 -27.37 -23.84
N TYR A 360 36.15 -28.28 -23.34
CA TYR A 360 37.49 -28.01 -22.87
C TYR A 360 38.40 -27.33 -23.92
N GLU A 361 38.51 -27.90 -25.12
CA GLU A 361 39.32 -27.31 -26.18
C GLU A 361 38.75 -25.97 -26.66
N GLU A 362 37.42 -25.86 -26.80
CA GLU A 362 36.76 -24.61 -27.20
C GLU A 362 36.96 -23.51 -26.18
N TRP A 363 36.79 -23.77 -24.88
CA TRP A 363 37.05 -22.78 -23.83
C TRP A 363 38.50 -22.27 -23.87
N ILE A 364 39.48 -23.16 -23.98
CA ILE A 364 40.90 -22.77 -24.07
C ILE A 364 41.14 -21.92 -25.34
N CYS A 365 40.61 -22.34 -26.50
CA CYS A 365 40.76 -21.59 -27.74
C CYS A 365 40.10 -20.22 -27.67
N THR A 366 38.85 -20.13 -27.20
CA THR A 366 38.12 -18.86 -27.08
C THR A 366 38.84 -17.87 -26.18
N LEU A 367 39.25 -18.29 -24.99
CA LEU A 367 39.93 -17.41 -24.05
C LEU A 367 41.29 -16.94 -24.58
N ASN A 368 42.04 -17.81 -25.26
CA ASN A 368 43.27 -17.43 -25.95
C ASN A 368 43.02 -16.45 -27.11
N ASN A 369 41.94 -16.64 -27.88
CA ASN A 369 41.57 -15.74 -28.99
C ASN A 369 41.24 -14.34 -28.47
N ILE A 370 40.49 -14.25 -27.37
CA ILE A 370 40.14 -12.97 -26.71
C ILE A 370 41.41 -12.29 -26.19
N SER A 371 42.24 -13.01 -25.44
CA SER A 371 43.51 -12.48 -24.90
C SER A 371 44.45 -11.96 -26.00
N ARG A 372 44.54 -12.66 -27.15
CA ARG A 372 45.42 -12.27 -28.27
C ARG A 372 44.86 -11.17 -29.16
N GLN A 373 43.54 -11.10 -29.37
CA GLN A 373 42.93 -10.08 -30.25
C GLN A 373 43.12 -8.66 -29.72
N ILE A 374 43.27 -8.49 -28.41
CA ILE A 374 43.55 -7.19 -27.80
C ILE A 374 44.99 -6.72 -28.12
N TYR A 375 45.95 -7.65 -28.25
CA TYR A 375 47.38 -7.34 -28.43
C TYR A 375 47.88 -7.25 -29.87
N LEU A 376 47.21 -7.89 -30.83
CA LEU A 376 47.72 -8.06 -32.20
C LEU A 376 47.05 -7.18 -33.26
N THR A 377 46.29 -6.15 -32.86
CA THR A 377 45.62 -5.24 -33.80
C THR A 377 46.21 -3.84 -33.72
N ASP A 378 46.53 -3.23 -34.87
CA ASP A 378 47.15 -1.89 -34.99
C ASP A 378 46.31 -0.73 -34.40
N ASN A 379 45.10 -1.02 -33.92
CA ASN A 379 44.22 -0.10 -33.19
C ASN A 379 43.42 -0.84 -32.10
N PRO A 380 43.94 -0.95 -30.85
CA PRO A 380 43.30 -1.68 -29.76
C PRO A 380 41.98 -1.03 -29.28
N GLU A 381 41.82 0.30 -29.39
CA GLU A 381 40.59 1.00 -29.01
C GLU A 381 39.40 0.60 -29.90
N ALA A 382 39.60 0.51 -31.21
CA ALA A 382 38.52 0.13 -32.14
C ALA A 382 38.03 -1.32 -31.94
N VAL A 383 38.91 -2.22 -31.50
CA VAL A 383 38.56 -3.63 -31.23
C VAL A 383 37.85 -3.77 -29.88
N ALA A 384 38.32 -3.06 -28.85
CA ALA A 384 37.64 -2.99 -27.56
C ALA A 384 36.22 -2.42 -27.69
N ILE A 385 36.04 -1.38 -28.51
CA ILE A 385 34.71 -0.80 -28.82
C ILE A 385 33.81 -1.84 -29.51
N ARG A 386 34.30 -2.60 -30.50
CA ARG A 386 33.50 -3.66 -31.15
C ARG A 386 33.13 -4.79 -30.20
N LEU A 387 34.09 -5.27 -29.39
CA LEU A 387 33.84 -6.32 -28.39
C LEU A 387 32.83 -5.86 -27.34
N HIS A 388 32.91 -4.59 -26.91
CA HIS A 388 31.96 -3.96 -26.00
C HIS A 388 30.57 -3.80 -26.65
N GLN A 389 30.50 -3.41 -27.92
CA GLN A 389 29.24 -3.26 -28.66
C GLN A 389 28.53 -4.60 -28.91
N THR A 390 29.26 -5.67 -29.24
CA THR A 390 28.69 -7.03 -29.34
C THR A 390 28.28 -7.56 -27.96
N ALA A 391 29.02 -7.21 -26.90
CA ALA A 391 28.67 -7.53 -25.52
C ALA A 391 27.41 -6.83 -25.01
N LEU A 392 27.14 -5.59 -25.47
CA LEU A 392 25.89 -4.88 -25.17
C LEU A 392 24.70 -5.55 -25.87
N GLN A 393 24.86 -5.94 -27.14
CA GLN A 393 23.83 -6.66 -27.91
C GLN A 393 23.50 -8.06 -27.36
N ALA A 394 24.48 -8.73 -26.74
CA ALA A 394 24.30 -10.07 -26.16
C ALA A 394 23.67 -10.05 -24.74
N VAL A 395 23.66 -8.90 -24.06
CA VAL A 395 23.20 -8.76 -22.66
C VAL A 395 21.97 -7.87 -22.52
N THR A 396 21.56 -7.17 -23.58
CA THR A 396 20.16 -6.77 -23.72
C THR A 396 19.33 -8.02 -24.03
N PRO A 397 18.37 -8.43 -23.17
CA PRO A 397 17.32 -9.29 -23.68
C PRO A 397 16.72 -8.56 -24.88
N ILE A 398 16.62 -9.24 -26.03
CA ILE A 398 15.67 -8.83 -27.05
C ILE A 398 14.32 -9.00 -26.36
N THR A 399 13.84 -7.94 -25.71
CA THR A 399 12.42 -7.81 -25.44
C THR A 399 11.80 -7.86 -26.81
N SER A 400 11.11 -8.96 -27.10
CA SER A 400 10.27 -9.15 -28.27
C SER A 400 9.11 -8.15 -28.24
N PHE A 401 9.46 -6.87 -28.44
CA PHE A 401 8.62 -5.74 -28.76
C PHE A 401 9.18 -5.06 -30.01
N GLU A 402 9.77 -5.83 -30.93
CA GLU A 402 9.79 -5.42 -32.33
C GLU A 402 8.35 -5.48 -32.83
N LYS A 403 7.70 -4.32 -32.77
CA LYS A 403 6.50 -3.98 -33.52
C LYS A 403 6.67 -4.55 -34.92
N ARG A 404 5.81 -5.50 -35.30
CA ARG A 404 5.72 -6.04 -36.67
C ARG A 404 5.84 -4.87 -37.66
N ALA A 405 6.96 -4.80 -38.36
CA ALA A 405 7.07 -3.99 -39.56
C ALA A 405 6.18 -4.66 -40.61
N GLU A 406 4.92 -4.23 -40.69
CA GLU A 406 4.08 -4.53 -41.84
C GLU A 406 4.66 -3.88 -43.08
N GLY A 407 4.81 -4.66 -44.15
CA GLY A 407 4.89 -4.13 -45.51
C GLY A 407 5.99 -4.72 -46.39
N SER A 408 5.84 -5.97 -46.81
CA SER A 408 6.46 -6.44 -48.06
C SER A 408 5.93 -5.62 -49.26
N PRO A 409 6.76 -5.24 -50.24
CA PRO A 409 6.35 -4.42 -51.36
C PRO A 409 5.65 -5.28 -52.42
N ASN A 410 4.44 -4.90 -52.82
CA ASN A 410 3.84 -5.37 -54.06
C ASN A 410 3.63 -4.16 -54.99
N PRO A 411 4.26 -4.11 -56.17
CA PRO A 411 4.08 -3.04 -57.12
C PRO A 411 2.87 -3.38 -57.99
N ASP A 412 1.79 -2.62 -57.88
CA ASP A 412 1.02 -2.16 -59.05
C ASP A 412 -0.24 -1.42 -58.62
N ARG A 413 -0.50 -0.34 -59.38
CA ARG A 413 -1.82 0.27 -59.67
C ARG A 413 -2.15 1.63 -59.01
N ALA A 414 -1.85 2.66 -59.80
CA ALA A 414 -2.70 3.79 -60.20
C ALA A 414 -3.15 4.86 -59.18
N LYS A 415 -2.59 6.08 -59.35
CA LYS A 415 -3.26 7.39 -59.14
C LYS A 415 -4.28 7.64 -60.28
N PRO A 416 -5.19 8.64 -60.26
CA PRO A 416 -5.28 9.88 -59.44
C PRO A 416 -6.67 10.04 -58.74
N SER A 417 -6.96 10.99 -57.85
CA SER A 417 -7.01 12.45 -58.05
C SER A 417 -7.45 13.18 -56.75
N SER A 418 -7.01 14.44 -56.67
CA SER A 418 -7.35 15.55 -55.76
C SER A 418 -8.80 15.66 -55.24
N VAL A 419 -8.99 16.01 -53.95
CA VAL A 419 -9.79 17.15 -53.44
C VAL A 419 -9.34 17.47 -52.00
N ALA A 420 -9.30 18.76 -51.69
CA ALA A 420 -8.87 19.42 -50.45
C ALA A 420 -9.60 19.00 -49.16
N SER A 421 -8.90 19.09 -48.02
CA SER A 421 -9.52 19.31 -46.71
C SER A 421 -8.53 19.95 -45.72
N ARG A 422 -8.89 21.15 -45.27
CA ARG A 422 -8.72 21.75 -43.93
C ARG A 422 -7.59 21.24 -43.02
N GLU A 423 -6.69 22.16 -42.68
CA GLU A 423 -5.88 22.12 -41.45
C GLU A 423 -6.76 21.96 -40.20
N PRO A 424 -6.32 21.13 -39.24
CA PRO A 424 -6.51 21.39 -37.83
C PRO A 424 -5.16 21.63 -37.14
N GLN A 425 -5.20 22.55 -36.19
CA GLN A 425 -4.11 23.07 -35.37
C GLN A 425 -3.31 21.95 -34.68
N LYS A 426 -1.98 22.11 -34.72
CA LYS A 426 -1.00 21.25 -34.06
C LYS A 426 -1.02 21.55 -32.54
N ALA A 427 -1.45 20.58 -31.73
CA ALA A 427 -1.17 20.55 -30.30
C ALA A 427 0.35 20.40 -30.06
N PRO A 428 0.91 20.82 -28.92
CA PRO A 428 2.35 20.73 -28.67
C PRO A 428 2.75 19.26 -28.62
N ALA A 429 3.79 18.89 -29.36
CA ALA A 429 4.35 17.55 -29.34
C ALA A 429 4.98 17.30 -27.96
N THR A 430 4.53 16.24 -27.30
CA THR A 430 5.19 15.64 -26.13
C THR A 430 6.59 15.20 -26.56
N LEU A 431 7.62 15.61 -25.82
CA LEU A 431 9.01 15.18 -26.06
C LEU A 431 9.14 13.70 -25.68
N GLU A 432 9.75 12.89 -26.54
CA GLU A 432 10.04 11.49 -26.23
C GLU A 432 11.11 11.40 -25.11
N PRO A 433 11.13 10.35 -24.27
CA PRO A 433 12.05 10.23 -23.13
C PRO A 433 13.54 10.37 -23.50
N GLU A 434 13.89 10.01 -24.74
CA GLU A 434 15.25 10.03 -25.28
C GLU A 434 15.78 11.45 -25.57
N ASP A 435 14.93 12.47 -25.62
CA ASP A 435 15.31 13.86 -25.90
C ASP A 435 15.61 14.69 -24.63
N LEU A 436 15.29 14.15 -23.44
CA LEU A 436 15.37 14.87 -22.15
C LEU A 436 16.81 15.02 -21.63
N ILE A 437 17.68 14.06 -21.94
CA ILE A 437 19.08 14.02 -21.51
C ILE A 437 19.96 13.67 -22.72
N VAL A 438 21.02 14.45 -22.97
CA VAL A 438 21.90 14.24 -24.12
C VAL A 438 22.69 12.95 -23.94
N PRO A 439 22.69 12.02 -24.91
CA PRO A 439 23.58 10.87 -24.89
C PRO A 439 25.04 11.31 -24.71
N GLY A 440 25.73 10.74 -23.71
CA GLY A 440 27.12 11.10 -23.37
C GLY A 440 27.28 12.21 -22.33
N THR A 441 26.20 12.69 -21.70
CA THR A 441 26.29 13.63 -20.58
C THR A 441 27.03 13.00 -19.39
N PRO A 442 28.09 13.65 -18.85
CA PRO A 442 28.83 13.09 -17.72
C PRO A 442 27.98 13.03 -16.45
N ILE A 443 28.09 11.93 -15.72
CA ILE A 443 27.46 11.74 -14.40
C ILE A 443 28.53 11.95 -13.33
N GLN A 444 28.26 12.84 -12.39
CA GLN A 444 29.12 13.13 -11.26
C GLN A 444 28.69 12.33 -10.04
N PHE A 445 29.57 11.51 -9.48
CA PHE A 445 29.28 10.63 -8.34
C PHE A 445 29.75 11.19 -6.98
N ASP A 446 30.54 12.27 -6.99
CA ASP A 446 31.09 12.90 -5.80
C ASP A 446 30.73 14.39 -5.73
N ILE A 447 30.22 14.84 -4.59
CA ILE A 447 30.02 16.27 -4.28
C ILE A 447 31.32 16.78 -3.66
N VAL A 448 32.30 17.13 -4.49
CA VAL A 448 33.50 17.86 -4.05
C VAL A 448 33.67 19.06 -4.96
N LEU A 449 33.43 20.25 -4.43
CA LEU A 449 33.72 21.49 -5.15
C LEU A 449 35.25 21.65 -5.28
N PRO A 450 35.76 22.16 -6.42
CA PRO A 450 37.16 22.55 -6.54
C PRO A 450 37.53 23.57 -5.46
N VAL A 451 38.77 23.50 -4.99
CA VAL A 451 39.37 24.34 -3.93
C VAL A 451 39.21 25.86 -4.15
N SER A 452 38.91 26.30 -5.38
CA SER A 452 38.63 27.70 -5.72
C SER A 452 37.40 28.29 -5.02
N GLU A 453 36.36 27.49 -4.73
CA GLU A 453 35.13 27.98 -4.08
C GLU A 453 35.19 27.95 -2.54
N PHE A 454 36.18 27.26 -1.97
CA PHE A 454 36.44 27.27 -0.53
C PHE A 454 36.86 28.66 -0.03
N LEU A 455 37.31 29.54 -0.92
CA LEU A 455 37.71 30.92 -0.61
C LEU A 455 36.53 31.91 -0.65
N ASP A 456 35.52 31.71 -1.52
CA ASP A 456 34.38 32.62 -1.62
C ASP A 456 33.32 32.37 -0.54
N GLN A 457 33.10 31.11 -0.13
CA GLN A 457 32.22 30.81 1.01
C GLN A 457 32.83 31.25 2.36
N ASN A 458 34.15 31.35 2.48
CA ASN A 458 34.81 31.77 3.72
C ASN A 458 34.84 33.29 3.97
N ARG A 459 34.27 34.11 3.06
CA ARG A 459 34.00 35.53 3.36
C ARG A 459 32.71 35.74 4.17
N ALA A 460 31.81 34.76 4.20
CA ALA A 460 30.65 34.71 5.09
C ALA A 460 30.85 33.55 6.06
N GLY A 461 31.34 33.86 7.27
CA GLY A 461 31.93 32.91 8.22
C GLY A 461 31.28 31.52 8.27
N ALA A 462 32.13 30.49 8.15
CA ALA A 462 31.76 29.10 8.34
C ALA A 462 31.16 28.87 9.74
N ARG A 463 29.83 28.98 9.86
CA ARG A 463 29.08 28.72 11.10
C ARG A 463 28.86 27.21 11.22
N ARG A 464 29.35 26.61 12.32
CA ARG A 464 29.01 25.24 12.74
C ARG A 464 27.54 25.22 13.16
N THR A 465 26.72 24.37 12.55
CA THR A 465 25.28 24.26 12.89
C THR A 465 25.11 23.16 13.95
N ASN A 466 24.59 23.50 15.14
CA ASN A 466 24.29 22.56 16.22
C ASN A 466 22.90 21.91 15.99
N PRO A 467 22.76 20.57 15.96
CA PRO A 467 21.46 19.90 15.79
C PRO A 467 20.56 19.92 17.03
N PHE A 468 21.11 20.26 18.20
CA PHE A 468 20.38 20.26 19.48
C PHE A 468 20.17 21.70 19.99
N GLY A 469 19.14 22.36 19.45
CA GLY A 469 18.23 23.21 20.24
C GLY A 469 18.72 24.45 21.00
N GLU A 470 19.96 24.94 20.85
CA GLU A 470 20.37 26.22 21.44
C GLU A 470 20.96 27.15 20.37
N THR A 471 20.22 28.21 20.02
CA THR A 471 20.64 29.27 19.10
C THR A 471 21.31 30.39 19.87
N GLU A 472 22.58 30.69 19.57
CA GLU A 472 23.08 32.06 19.73
C GLU A 472 22.49 32.92 18.60
N ASP A 473 21.94 34.06 18.99
CA ASP A 473 21.15 35.00 18.21
C ASP A 473 21.80 35.40 16.87
N ASP A 474 21.13 35.08 15.75
CA ASP A 474 20.94 35.98 14.61
C ASP A 474 20.00 35.39 13.56
N ASP A 475 19.10 36.23 13.04
CA ASP A 475 18.05 36.01 12.03
C ASP A 475 16.84 35.14 12.42
N THR A 476 15.90 35.80 13.11
CA THR A 476 14.50 35.42 13.40
C THR A 476 13.64 34.99 12.19
N HIS A 477 14.21 34.83 10.99
CA HIS A 477 13.49 34.61 9.75
C HIS A 477 13.41 33.14 9.29
N ASP A 478 14.25 32.22 9.78
CA ASP A 478 14.25 30.80 9.31
C ASP A 478 13.66 29.78 10.30
N SER A 479 13.07 30.24 11.41
CA SER A 479 12.59 29.37 12.52
C SER A 479 11.33 28.54 12.21
N LEU A 480 10.62 28.78 11.11
CA LEU A 480 9.30 28.18 10.87
C LEU A 480 9.34 26.75 10.31
N LEU A 481 10.42 26.39 9.61
CA LEU A 481 10.61 25.04 9.06
C LEU A 481 12.11 24.71 9.08
N GLN A 482 12.48 23.67 9.83
CA GLN A 482 13.82 23.11 9.84
C GLN A 482 13.70 21.60 10.07
N GLN A 483 13.89 20.82 9.01
CA GLN A 483 13.80 19.36 9.06
C GLN A 483 15.06 18.74 8.48
N VAL A 484 15.57 17.70 9.13
CA VAL A 484 16.80 17.00 8.72
C VAL A 484 16.48 15.57 8.33
N PHE A 485 17.00 15.13 7.19
CA PHE A 485 16.87 13.77 6.67
C PHE A 485 18.24 13.14 6.44
N ALA A 486 18.40 11.86 6.79
CA ALA A 486 19.61 11.11 6.48
C ALA A 486 19.54 10.61 5.02
N VAL A 487 20.43 11.11 4.17
CA VAL A 487 20.48 10.79 2.73
C VAL A 487 21.87 10.38 2.28
N ARG A 488 21.95 9.67 1.16
CA ARG A 488 23.15 9.29 0.44
C ARG A 488 23.07 9.86 -0.96
N PHE A 489 24.06 10.67 -1.34
CA PHE A 489 24.14 11.17 -2.70
C PHE A 489 24.49 10.04 -3.67
N LEU A 490 23.68 9.87 -4.71
CA LEU A 490 23.88 8.83 -5.72
C LEU A 490 24.56 9.38 -6.97
N GLY A 491 24.23 10.60 -7.37
CA GLY A 491 24.89 11.27 -8.49
C GLY A 491 24.13 12.50 -8.95
N SER A 492 24.80 13.31 -9.78
CA SER A 492 24.19 14.46 -10.45
C SER A 492 24.57 14.49 -11.92
N MET A 493 23.67 15.06 -12.73
CA MET A 493 23.92 15.23 -14.17
C MET A 493 23.18 16.44 -14.73
N ALA A 494 23.71 17.02 -15.80
CA ALA A 494 23.09 18.13 -16.52
C ALA A 494 21.91 17.63 -17.37
N VAL A 495 20.86 18.44 -17.50
CA VAL A 495 19.64 18.10 -18.24
C VAL A 495 19.14 19.27 -19.08
N ARG A 496 18.41 18.99 -20.17
CA ARG A 496 17.93 20.03 -21.11
C ARG A 496 16.64 20.71 -20.67
N ALA A 497 15.80 20.03 -19.91
CA ALA A 497 14.51 20.52 -19.46
C ALA A 497 14.43 20.51 -17.93
N GLY A 498 14.12 21.65 -17.32
CA GLY A 498 13.99 21.77 -15.86
C GLY A 498 12.57 21.85 -15.33
N HIS A 499 11.57 21.73 -16.19
CA HIS A 499 10.16 21.97 -15.85
C HIS A 499 9.31 20.71 -15.77
N THR A 500 9.84 19.54 -16.12
CA THR A 500 9.12 18.25 -16.08
C THR A 500 9.75 17.29 -15.07
N GLN A 501 8.91 16.54 -14.36
CA GLN A 501 9.35 15.53 -13.39
C GLN A 501 9.93 14.27 -14.06
N GLU A 502 9.55 14.00 -15.31
CA GLU A 502 10.05 12.88 -16.13
C GLU A 502 11.58 12.89 -16.26
N VAL A 503 12.18 14.07 -16.33
CA VAL A 503 13.63 14.27 -16.39
C VAL A 503 14.32 13.74 -15.13
N ILE A 504 13.66 13.82 -13.97
CA ILE A 504 14.19 13.32 -12.70
C ILE A 504 14.20 11.79 -12.72
N TYR A 505 13.13 11.14 -13.20
CA TYR A 505 13.05 9.69 -13.29
C TYR A 505 14.07 9.12 -14.28
N GLU A 506 14.23 9.78 -15.42
CA GLU A 506 15.24 9.38 -16.41
C GLU A 506 16.67 9.57 -15.87
N ALA A 507 16.94 10.67 -15.16
CA ALA A 507 18.22 10.88 -14.47
C ALA A 507 18.48 9.84 -13.38
N MET A 508 17.47 9.46 -12.59
CA MET A 508 17.57 8.37 -11.61
C MET A 508 17.97 7.06 -12.29
N ARG A 509 17.30 6.71 -13.40
CA ARG A 509 17.58 5.49 -14.18
C ARG A 509 19.02 5.48 -14.68
N GLN A 510 19.49 6.57 -15.28
CA GLN A 510 20.84 6.67 -15.83
C GLN A 510 21.92 6.68 -14.73
N VAL A 511 21.70 7.40 -13.63
CA VAL A 511 22.62 7.42 -12.47
C VAL A 511 22.75 6.02 -11.87
N LEU A 512 21.64 5.32 -11.62
CA LEU A 512 21.66 3.98 -11.04
C LEU A 512 22.29 2.95 -12.00
N ALA A 513 21.96 3.01 -13.29
CA ALA A 513 22.57 2.16 -14.31
C ALA A 513 24.08 2.39 -14.38
N ALA A 514 24.54 3.65 -14.40
CA ALA A 514 25.95 3.98 -14.43
C ALA A 514 26.68 3.54 -13.16
N ARG A 515 26.08 3.67 -11.96
CA ARG A 515 26.66 3.14 -10.72
C ARG A 515 26.83 1.62 -10.77
N ALA A 516 25.86 0.90 -11.33
CA ALA A 516 25.92 -0.55 -11.50
C ALA A 516 26.99 -0.96 -12.53
N ILE A 517 27.02 -0.29 -13.69
CA ILE A 517 27.99 -0.55 -14.77
C ILE A 517 29.43 -0.29 -14.30
N HIS A 518 29.65 0.79 -13.56
CA HIS A 518 30.98 1.21 -13.09
C HIS A 518 31.35 0.69 -11.71
N ASN A 519 30.55 -0.20 -11.10
CA ASN A 519 30.81 -0.80 -9.78
C ASN A 519 31.05 0.24 -8.66
N ILE A 520 30.30 1.34 -8.68
CA ILE A 520 30.42 2.42 -7.69
C ILE A 520 29.50 2.10 -6.51
N PHE A 521 30.03 1.36 -5.53
CA PHE A 521 29.27 0.95 -4.34
C PHE A 521 29.42 1.91 -3.16
N LYS A 522 30.47 2.74 -3.15
CA LYS A 522 30.69 3.69 -2.06
C LYS A 522 29.71 4.87 -2.19
N THR A 523 28.94 5.11 -1.14
CA THR A 523 28.09 6.29 -0.96
C THR A 523 28.40 6.91 0.40
N THR A 524 28.38 8.24 0.47
CA THR A 524 28.63 8.97 1.72
C THR A 524 27.30 9.44 2.28
N GLU A 525 27.00 9.06 3.52
CA GLU A 525 25.82 9.56 4.23
C GLU A 525 26.00 11.04 4.59
N SER A 526 24.94 11.81 4.42
CA SER A 526 24.86 13.25 4.67
C SER A 526 23.50 13.59 5.27
N HIS A 527 23.46 14.64 6.08
CA HIS A 527 22.22 15.20 6.60
C HIS A 527 21.68 16.25 5.62
N LEU A 528 20.56 15.95 4.97
CA LEU A 528 19.83 16.89 4.12
C LEU A 528 18.87 17.72 4.99
N MET A 529 19.25 18.96 5.26
CA MET A 529 18.46 19.92 6.02
C MET A 529 17.62 20.77 5.06
N VAL A 530 16.30 20.72 5.21
CA VAL A 530 15.35 21.56 4.46
C VAL A 530 14.87 22.69 5.37
N THR A 531 15.01 23.92 4.90
CA THR A 531 14.52 25.13 5.56
C THR A 531 13.54 25.88 4.66
N SER A 532 12.98 26.99 5.14
CA SER A 532 12.10 27.84 4.34
C SER A 532 12.81 28.59 3.21
N THR A 533 14.15 28.66 3.23
CA THR A 533 14.94 29.43 2.25
C THR A 533 15.91 28.57 1.43
N CYS A 534 16.42 27.48 2.00
CA CYS A 534 17.46 26.66 1.38
C CYS A 534 17.41 25.17 1.77
N ILE A 535 18.07 24.34 0.96
CA ILE A 535 18.35 22.92 1.23
C ILE A 535 19.87 22.77 1.41
N ARG A 536 20.32 22.21 2.53
CA ARG A 536 21.75 22.03 2.84
C ARG A 536 22.10 20.57 3.02
N LEU A 537 23.23 20.14 2.47
CA LEU A 537 23.84 18.85 2.77
C LEU A 537 24.94 19.07 3.80
N ILE A 538 24.80 18.45 4.97
CA ILE A 538 25.70 18.61 6.10
C ILE A 538 26.41 17.29 6.35
N ASP A 539 27.71 17.35 6.61
CA ASP A 539 28.46 16.18 7.05
C ASP A 539 28.02 15.77 8.46
N PRO A 540 27.57 14.53 8.69
CA PRO A 540 27.04 14.12 10.00
C PRO A 540 28.13 14.10 11.08
N GLN A 541 29.41 13.90 10.70
CA GLN A 541 30.51 13.82 11.66
C GLN A 541 31.09 15.20 11.97
N THR A 542 31.31 16.04 10.96
CA THR A 542 31.97 17.35 11.14
C THR A 542 31.00 18.51 11.34
N GLN A 543 29.70 18.30 11.07
CA GLN A 543 28.65 19.33 11.06
C GLN A 543 28.95 20.49 10.08
N VAL A 544 29.84 20.26 9.10
CA VAL A 544 30.18 21.21 8.05
C VAL A 544 29.18 21.07 6.90
N THR A 545 28.65 22.20 6.43
CA THR A 545 27.81 22.22 5.21
C THR A 545 28.69 21.92 4.00
N LYS A 546 28.41 20.80 3.30
CA LYS A 546 29.10 20.38 2.07
C LYS A 546 28.67 21.20 0.87
N ILE A 547 27.36 21.44 0.75
CA ILE A 547 26.75 22.24 -0.31
C ILE A 547 25.40 22.78 0.17
N SER A 548 25.02 23.95 -0.33
CA SER A 548 23.76 24.63 -0.03
C SER A 548 23.08 25.05 -1.33
N PHE A 549 21.81 24.71 -1.46
CA PHE A 549 20.96 25.03 -2.61
C PHE A 549 19.88 26.00 -2.17
N GLN A 550 19.68 27.10 -2.89
CA GLN A 550 18.59 28.00 -2.58
C GLN A 550 17.27 27.39 -3.06
N LEU A 551 16.24 27.43 -2.22
CA LEU A 551 14.96 26.77 -2.50
C LEU A 551 14.24 27.39 -3.70
N LYS A 552 14.51 28.68 -3.98
CA LYS A 552 14.03 29.41 -5.17
C LYS A 552 14.60 28.87 -6.49
N ASP A 553 15.77 28.25 -6.46
CA ASP A 553 16.48 27.76 -7.65
C ASP A 553 16.11 26.29 -7.94
N VAL A 554 15.40 25.63 -7.02
CA VAL A 554 14.85 24.29 -7.22
C VAL A 554 13.60 24.41 -8.09
N THR A 555 13.63 23.94 -9.33
CA THR A 555 12.49 24.09 -10.25
C THR A 555 11.49 22.95 -10.11
N GLN A 556 11.97 21.70 -9.98
CA GLN A 556 11.15 20.51 -9.83
C GLN A 556 11.77 19.54 -8.80
N PHE A 557 10.94 18.71 -8.18
CA PHE A 557 11.38 17.65 -7.27
C PHE A 557 10.39 16.49 -7.33
N ALA A 558 10.89 15.26 -7.20
CA ALA A 558 10.07 14.06 -7.28
C ALA A 558 10.70 12.91 -6.47
N ALA A 559 9.85 12.08 -5.87
CA ALA A 559 10.21 10.79 -5.29
C ALA A 559 9.94 9.69 -6.32
N HIS A 560 10.74 8.62 -6.31
CA HIS A 560 10.57 7.52 -7.25
C HIS A 560 9.31 6.71 -6.93
N GLN A 561 8.47 6.47 -7.94
CA GLN A 561 7.15 5.84 -7.76
C GLN A 561 7.23 4.43 -7.16
N GLU A 562 8.23 3.63 -7.55
CA GLU A 562 8.38 2.24 -7.07
C GLU A 562 9.37 2.07 -5.92
N ASN A 563 10.24 3.07 -5.66
CA ASN A 563 11.29 2.97 -4.66
C ASN A 563 11.19 4.17 -3.75
N SER A 564 10.48 3.99 -2.64
CA SER A 564 10.21 5.04 -1.67
C SER A 564 11.47 5.65 -1.06
N ARG A 565 12.65 5.04 -1.21
CA ARG A 565 13.92 5.60 -0.74
C ARG A 565 14.58 6.54 -1.73
N LEU A 566 14.18 6.55 -3.00
CA LEU A 566 14.81 7.39 -4.03
C LEU A 566 14.06 8.71 -4.19
N MET A 567 14.82 9.80 -4.23
CA MET A 567 14.30 11.13 -4.53
C MET A 567 15.30 11.92 -5.37
N GLY A 568 14.80 12.90 -6.11
CA GLY A 568 15.63 13.83 -6.85
C GLY A 568 15.00 15.21 -6.96
N PHE A 569 15.83 16.21 -7.21
CA PHE A 569 15.37 17.55 -7.54
C PHE A 569 16.22 18.19 -8.64
N VAL A 570 15.61 19.09 -9.39
CA VAL A 570 16.22 19.85 -10.47
C VAL A 570 16.59 21.23 -9.95
N LEU A 571 17.83 21.64 -10.20
CA LEU A 571 18.32 22.97 -9.95
C LEU A 571 18.53 23.72 -11.26
N GLN A 572 18.06 24.96 -11.30
CA GLN A 572 18.38 25.90 -12.35
C GLN A 572 19.69 26.61 -11.98
N GLY A 573 20.77 26.31 -12.73
CA GLY A 573 22.03 27.00 -12.56
C GLY A 573 22.06 28.31 -13.34
N SER A 574 22.61 29.35 -12.73
CA SER A 574 23.25 30.47 -13.44
C SER A 574 24.75 30.16 -13.54
N ASP A 575 25.23 29.92 -14.76
CA ASP A 575 26.64 29.84 -15.17
C ASP A 575 27.49 28.65 -14.67
N TRP A 576 27.56 27.57 -15.46
CA TRP A 576 28.59 26.51 -15.34
C TRP A 576 29.35 26.22 -16.65
N SER A 577 29.32 27.10 -17.66
CA SER A 577 30.18 26.97 -18.85
C SER A 577 30.87 28.29 -19.19
N ASN A 578 32.20 28.30 -18.99
CA ASN A 578 33.08 29.15 -19.78
C ASN A 578 32.94 28.72 -21.25
N GLY A 579 32.09 29.42 -22.00
CA GLY A 579 32.05 29.38 -23.46
C GLY A 579 30.68 29.09 -24.07
N GLY A 580 29.99 30.14 -24.49
CA GLY A 580 29.06 30.13 -25.63
C GLY A 580 27.58 29.86 -25.36
N GLU A 581 26.79 30.92 -25.52
CA GLU A 581 25.32 31.00 -25.73
C GLU A 581 24.38 30.74 -24.53
N ASP A 582 23.53 31.75 -24.27
CA ASP A 582 22.50 31.85 -23.23
C ASP A 582 21.48 30.70 -23.26
N GLN A 583 21.74 29.62 -22.52
CA GLN A 583 20.70 28.68 -22.07
C GLN A 583 20.88 28.36 -20.57
N PRO A 584 19.80 28.38 -19.77
CA PRO A 584 19.88 27.95 -18.37
C PRO A 584 20.28 26.48 -18.30
N SER A 585 21.42 26.18 -17.66
CA SER A 585 21.86 24.80 -17.43
C SER A 585 21.10 24.22 -16.25
N PHE A 586 20.21 23.26 -16.49
CA PHE A 586 19.54 22.52 -15.42
C PHE A 586 20.42 21.34 -14.98
N SER A 587 20.44 21.05 -13.69
CA SER A 587 21.12 19.88 -13.13
C SER A 587 20.19 19.11 -12.21
N VAL A 588 20.14 17.79 -12.37
CA VAL A 588 19.39 16.90 -11.48
C VAL A 588 20.33 16.33 -10.44
N PHE A 589 19.91 16.36 -9.18
CA PHE A 589 20.60 15.71 -8.07
C PHE A 589 19.75 14.55 -7.57
N VAL A 590 20.35 13.37 -7.49
CA VAL A 590 19.68 12.12 -7.10
C VAL A 590 20.22 11.63 -5.76
N PHE A 591 19.29 11.28 -4.87
CA PHE A 591 19.59 10.85 -3.51
C PHE A 591 18.84 9.56 -3.17
N GLU A 592 19.47 8.74 -2.34
CA GLU A 592 18.81 7.68 -1.57
C GLU A 592 18.61 8.18 -0.14
N SER A 593 17.42 8.00 0.41
CA SER A 593 17.03 8.44 1.74
C SER A 593 16.72 7.23 2.64
N ASN A 594 17.05 7.34 3.93
CA ASN A 594 16.61 6.36 4.92
C ASN A 594 15.12 6.50 5.28
N THR A 595 14.51 7.67 5.00
CA THR A 595 13.07 7.94 5.11
C THR A 595 12.41 7.95 3.73
N GLU A 596 11.09 7.82 3.67
CA GLU A 596 10.33 7.95 2.42
C GLU A 596 10.63 9.29 1.72
N GLY A 597 11.06 9.23 0.45
CA GLY A 597 11.39 10.39 -0.38
C GLY A 597 10.22 11.33 -0.56
N GLU A 598 8.98 10.82 -0.51
CA GLU A 598 7.76 11.63 -0.51
C GLU A 598 7.71 12.60 0.67
N LYS A 599 8.20 12.20 1.86
CA LYS A 599 8.27 13.11 3.02
C LYS A 599 9.26 14.24 2.79
N ILE A 600 10.36 13.98 2.11
CA ILE A 600 11.34 15.01 1.74
C ILE A 600 10.73 15.95 0.70
N CYS A 601 10.09 15.43 -0.34
CA CYS A 601 9.40 16.22 -1.35
C CYS A 601 8.29 17.08 -0.75
N TYR A 602 7.50 16.53 0.17
CA TYR A 602 6.49 17.27 0.92
C TYR A 602 7.12 18.43 1.71
N THR A 603 8.23 18.18 2.39
CA THR A 603 8.93 19.20 3.19
C THR A 603 9.51 20.31 2.31
N ILE A 604 10.03 19.97 1.13
CA ILE A 604 10.49 20.94 0.13
C ILE A 604 9.32 21.79 -0.37
N ASN A 605 8.16 21.16 -0.65
CA ASN A 605 6.94 21.87 -1.05
C ASN A 605 6.45 22.84 0.04
N LEU A 606 6.36 22.36 1.28
CA LEU A 606 6.01 23.17 2.44
C LEU A 606 6.99 24.34 2.62
N GLY A 607 8.28 24.13 2.43
CA GLY A 607 9.29 25.19 2.45
C GLY A 607 9.02 26.27 1.41
N LYS A 608 8.61 25.88 0.19
CA LYS A 608 8.24 26.82 -0.88
C LYS A 608 6.96 27.59 -0.53
N GLU A 609 5.93 26.91 -0.06
CA GLU A 609 4.67 27.52 0.38
C GLU A 609 4.90 28.53 1.52
N ILE A 610 5.75 28.19 2.49
CA ILE A 610 6.14 29.13 3.57
C ILE A 610 6.91 30.32 2.99
N SER A 611 7.83 30.11 2.04
CA SER A 611 8.56 31.20 1.39
C SER A 611 7.65 32.14 0.58
N GLU A 612 6.58 31.62 -0.01
CA GLU A 612 5.59 32.42 -0.74
C GLU A 612 4.64 33.14 0.21
N ALA A 613 4.10 32.43 1.21
CA ALA A 613 3.22 32.99 2.23
C ALA A 613 3.90 34.06 3.07
N LYS A 614 5.23 33.99 3.29
CA LYS A 614 6.00 35.08 3.93
C LYS A 614 5.91 36.44 3.22
N LYS A 615 5.50 36.48 1.95
CA LYS A 615 5.29 37.73 1.20
C LYS A 615 3.94 38.38 1.52
N ASP A 616 3.01 37.65 2.15
CA ASP A 616 1.67 38.12 2.52
C ASP A 616 1.29 37.67 3.97
N PRO A 617 1.19 38.61 4.94
CA PRO A 617 0.87 38.29 6.33
C PRO A 617 -0.45 37.53 6.53
N GLU A 618 -1.47 37.75 5.68
CA GLU A 618 -2.75 37.06 5.79
C GLU A 618 -2.65 35.60 5.31
N ALA A 619 -1.93 35.37 4.22
CA ALA A 619 -1.67 34.02 3.68
C ALA A 619 -0.87 33.16 4.67
N LEU A 620 0.14 33.74 5.35
CA LEU A 620 0.92 33.04 6.37
C LEU A 620 0.06 32.63 7.57
N ALA A 621 -0.83 33.52 8.04
CA ALA A 621 -1.75 33.22 9.14
C ALA A 621 -2.79 32.15 8.78
N GLN A 622 -3.19 32.06 7.51
CA GLN A 622 -4.09 31.01 7.02
C GLN A 622 -3.38 29.65 6.94
N LEU A 623 -2.14 29.60 6.44
CA LEU A 623 -1.33 28.39 6.38
C LEU A 623 -1.04 27.82 7.78
N MET A 624 -0.77 28.69 8.76
CA MET A 624 -0.57 28.28 10.16
C MET A 624 -1.84 27.70 10.83
N LYS A 625 -3.04 28.03 10.33
CA LYS A 625 -4.31 27.48 10.85
C LYS A 625 -4.69 26.14 10.23
N SER A 626 -4.18 25.84 9.03
CA SER A 626 -4.53 24.63 8.28
C SER A 626 -3.66 23.41 8.61
N MET A 627 -2.61 23.57 9.44
CA MET A 627 -1.70 22.49 9.81
C MET A 627 -1.45 22.42 11.31
N PRO A 628 -1.25 21.21 11.87
CA PRO A 628 -0.87 21.05 13.26
C PRO A 628 0.51 21.66 13.53
N LEU A 629 0.68 22.29 14.69
CA LEU A 629 1.92 22.94 15.13
C LEU A 629 2.46 22.19 16.36
N THR A 630 3.79 22.12 16.48
CA THR A 630 4.52 21.71 17.69
C THR A 630 4.31 22.74 18.81
N ASN A 631 4.60 22.35 20.06
CA ASN A 631 4.52 23.24 21.23
C ASN A 631 5.42 24.50 21.10
N ASP A 632 6.40 24.44 20.19
CA ASP A 632 7.38 25.49 19.92
C ASP A 632 6.98 26.38 18.72
N GLY A 633 5.79 26.16 18.15
CA GLY A 633 5.24 26.96 17.04
C GLY A 633 5.75 26.58 15.63
N LYS A 634 6.42 25.42 15.47
CA LYS A 634 6.87 24.88 14.17
C LYS A 634 5.83 23.92 13.58
N PHE A 635 5.74 23.82 12.26
CA PHE A 635 4.81 22.89 11.59
C PHE A 635 5.09 21.41 11.95
N LEU A 636 4.05 20.68 12.38
CA LEU A 636 4.11 19.27 12.74
C LEU A 636 3.83 18.42 11.50
N LEU A 637 4.74 17.49 11.17
CA LEU A 637 4.59 16.57 10.04
C LEU A 637 4.35 15.14 10.55
N LEU A 638 3.40 14.47 9.90
CA LEU A 638 2.89 13.13 10.23
C LEU A 638 4.01 12.14 10.61
N GLU A 639 4.05 11.77 11.89
CA GLU A 639 4.92 10.70 12.38
C GLU A 639 4.43 9.34 11.86
N SER A 640 5.40 8.48 11.55
CA SER A 640 5.18 7.05 11.32
C SER A 640 4.79 6.39 12.64
N GLU A 641 3.68 5.66 12.66
CA GLU A 641 3.38 4.66 13.69
C GLU A 641 4.60 3.75 13.87
N THR A 642 5.35 3.98 14.94
CA THR A 642 6.24 2.99 15.53
C THR A 642 5.64 2.71 16.89
N GLY A 643 5.12 1.49 17.03
CA GLY A 643 4.48 1.05 18.26
C GLY A 643 5.47 1.08 19.41
N ASP A 644 5.09 1.76 20.47
CA ASP A 644 5.54 1.43 21.81
C ASP A 644 4.33 1.26 22.72
N ALA A 645 4.39 0.16 23.45
CA ALA A 645 3.35 -0.36 24.28
C ALA A 645 2.91 0.65 25.34
N VAL A 646 1.60 0.68 25.58
CA VAL A 646 0.99 1.35 26.73
C VAL A 646 1.47 0.68 28.01
N GLU A 647 2.51 1.20 28.65
CA GLU A 647 2.75 0.97 30.07
C GLU A 647 1.74 1.79 30.88
N VAL A 648 0.65 1.12 31.27
CA VAL A 648 -0.26 1.61 32.30
C VAL A 648 0.48 1.51 33.64
N ALA A 649 0.93 2.65 34.15
CA ALA A 649 1.33 2.80 35.54
C ALA A 649 0.11 2.58 36.45
N GLY A 650 0.04 1.41 37.08
CA GLY A 650 -0.82 1.14 38.23
C GLY A 650 -0.02 1.29 39.54
N PRO A 651 -0.63 1.79 40.63
CA PRO A 651 0.08 2.18 41.84
C PRO A 651 0.49 0.97 42.70
N ASP A 652 1.59 1.18 43.42
CA ASP A 652 2.19 0.38 44.49
C ASP A 652 1.22 -0.54 45.27
N GLU A 653 1.47 -1.85 45.22
CA GLU A 653 1.24 -2.76 46.34
C GLU A 653 2.54 -3.49 46.66
N GLN A 654 3.10 -3.17 47.82
CA GLN A 654 4.16 -3.93 48.49
C GLN A 654 3.56 -5.20 49.08
N GLU A 655 4.11 -6.38 48.74
CA GLU A 655 4.16 -7.60 49.57
C GLU A 655 5.09 -8.59 48.83
N SER A 656 6.35 -8.73 49.24
CA SER A 656 6.85 -9.77 50.16
C SER A 656 6.58 -11.21 49.71
N GLU A 657 7.61 -11.90 49.22
CA GLU A 657 8.23 -13.08 49.86
C GLU A 657 8.98 -13.95 48.84
N ALA A 658 10.11 -14.49 49.33
CA ALA A 658 11.00 -15.55 48.81
C ALA A 658 12.06 -15.17 47.75
#